data_AF-A0A943C271-F1
#
_entry.id   AF-A0A943C271-F1
#
_cell.length_a   1.000
_cell.length_b   1.000
_cell.length_c   1.000
_cell.angle_alpha   90.00
_cell.angle_beta   90.00
_cell.angle_gamma   90.00
#
_symmetry.space_group_name_H-M   'P 1'
#
loop_
_entity.id
_entity.type
_entity.pdbx_description
1 polymer ?
#
loop_
_entity_poly.entity_id
_entity_poly.type
_entity_poly.pdbx_seq_one_letter_code
_entity_poly.pdbx_strand_id
1 'polypeptide(L)'
;MKERVIENTQRKYKQSSLWAGTEPKQEKRNQMLQNVVFTGILVAVFFLLIGLILPEGCFYGSTIDWYDQHVTLAETIRRTCMEEKTLAPAWMIIGGGNNGFQFAYYGYFRPDIILGCLLPQVPMTFLIPAYALCSYLAAVLLMRYWLRLEGMSPFGAFFGSMLFLLANCFFQTHRQIMFVNYLPFLLLALIFLKKRKFALMSVSLTLIYLHSFYYAIACLAVIGWFAVGMLRREADWAGKRKLLFQGVTSVILSIGMAMMLLLPTFMAILEHKHSGEKATTFTDLVLPNAQNLLYSPYGMGLTVICLYLLLLGLTIREYRWQSALLLLGSLFGVAPYILNATLYARGKILVPFVPVVLLYCMKIFQKIRRGEVRWRFWIFLVFAGVIASQWGQAWFWWVTLDTGILLVAALVDTKLRKKQEVNGCSDIGCETGIVRYLFLFIMPFLIYVRLADGENWQGMPTSEAQEQNFTEEELQAICGNKLYRCNKLTDAKKECNALQFYGQQTTTMYSSVTNSAYQNFYYDLTKMPIQINNRTALLEERNPLFAQLMAERYVLTTENKIPYGYKIVAQQGKNVIAENPNVLPIAYTTSDCISDQQFEALGDTQKMTALSRYTVVEDASDSVSVSDMEQISLPALDSNEVECSDNVKVQAINNGYQMKVTDKGTIRIPLDSAMQNGTLYFRFRVNNHTEKPVVISANGRKNKLSGLSAPYPNENNCFSYMLKERGNDKYIMLRLSEGSYDITDVACYVFPGQLLADKQVEAAELVSEDQWEKNSVLKCNVTASEDEYFVTSIPMQNGLKLYVDGKETKIETVNTAFAGAKLSSGSHTIDLRFDPPGQKYGMMASLLSVVLFAIWSVATVLYRQKHHR
;
A
#
# COMPACT_ATOMS: atom_id res chain seq x y z
N MET A 1 52.01 53.83 46.25
CA MET A 1 51.91 52.41 45.81
C MET A 1 50.47 51.88 45.82
N LYS A 2 49.60 52.25 46.78
CA LYS A 2 48.18 51.86 46.82
C LYS A 2 47.31 52.42 45.68
N GLU A 3 47.58 53.63 45.18
CA GLU A 3 46.78 54.23 44.09
C GLU A 3 47.01 53.60 42.71
N ARG A 4 48.25 53.20 42.37
CA ARG A 4 48.56 52.51 41.09
C ARG A 4 47.95 51.10 41.00
N VAL A 5 47.67 50.45 42.13
CA VAL A 5 47.02 49.13 42.15
C VAL A 5 45.51 49.27 41.92
N ILE A 6 44.89 50.34 42.43
CA ILE A 6 43.45 50.60 42.24
C ILE A 6 43.16 50.99 40.78
N GLU A 7 44.00 51.80 40.15
CA GLU A 7 43.85 52.22 38.75
C GLU A 7 43.99 51.07 37.75
N ASN A 8 44.95 50.16 37.98
CA ASN A 8 45.12 48.96 37.14
C ASN A 8 43.98 47.94 37.33
N THR A 9 43.39 47.88 38.52
CA THR A 9 42.26 46.97 38.81
C THR A 9 40.97 47.51 38.19
N GLN A 10 40.73 48.82 38.21
CA GLN A 10 39.59 49.44 37.53
C GLN A 10 39.71 49.40 36.00
N ARG A 11 40.92 49.52 35.42
CA ARG A 11 41.13 49.34 33.97
C ARG A 11 40.85 47.91 33.51
N LYS A 12 41.26 46.89 34.28
CA LYS A 12 40.93 45.47 33.99
C LYS A 12 39.43 45.18 34.10
N TYR A 13 38.74 45.78 35.06
CA TYR A 13 37.28 45.63 35.20
C TYR A 13 36.49 46.35 34.10
N LYS A 14 36.97 47.51 33.62
CA LYS A 14 36.37 48.20 32.46
C LYS A 14 36.64 47.47 31.14
N GLN A 15 37.79 46.81 30.99
CA GLN A 15 38.06 45.94 29.84
C GLN A 15 37.25 44.63 29.88
N SER A 16 37.06 43.97 31.03
CA SER A 16 36.24 42.74 31.06
C SER A 16 34.75 43.01 30.83
N SER A 17 34.22 44.15 31.29
CA SER A 17 32.81 44.51 31.10
C SER A 17 32.46 44.95 29.68
N LEU A 18 33.42 45.49 28.91
CA LEU A 18 33.26 45.82 27.49
C LEU A 18 33.21 44.57 26.59
N TRP A 19 33.84 43.46 26.99
CA TRP A 19 33.90 42.21 26.21
C TRP A 19 32.80 41.20 26.59
N ALA A 20 32.29 41.26 27.83
CA ALA A 20 31.17 40.43 28.30
C ALA A 20 29.84 40.73 27.56
N GLY A 21 29.68 41.93 26.98
CA GLY A 21 28.52 42.29 26.16
C GLY A 21 28.59 41.81 24.70
N THR A 22 29.78 41.43 24.21
CA THR A 22 30.03 40.97 22.82
C THR A 22 30.05 39.46 22.66
N GLU A 23 30.52 38.71 23.66
CA GLU A 23 30.60 37.23 23.64
C GLU A 23 29.24 36.53 23.43
N PRO A 24 28.15 36.84 24.18
CA PRO A 24 26.86 36.18 23.98
C PRO A 24 26.19 36.56 22.65
N LYS A 25 26.52 37.72 22.08
CA LYS A 25 26.09 38.11 20.71
C LYS A 25 26.85 37.33 19.65
N GLN A 26 28.16 37.13 19.83
CA GLN A 26 29.02 36.41 18.89
C GLN A 26 28.72 34.91 18.89
N GLU A 27 28.47 34.30 20.06
CA GLU A 27 28.06 32.90 20.17
C GLU A 27 26.68 32.66 19.53
N LYS A 28 25.70 33.54 19.77
CA LYS A 28 24.40 33.50 19.08
C LYS A 28 24.55 33.64 17.57
N ARG A 29 25.42 34.53 17.09
CA ARG A 29 25.71 34.72 15.64
C ARG A 29 26.34 33.46 15.03
N ASN A 30 27.29 32.84 15.73
CA ASN A 30 27.93 31.61 15.28
C ASN A 30 26.95 30.43 15.22
N GLN A 31 26.08 30.29 16.23
CA GLN A 31 25.03 29.28 16.20
C GLN A 31 24.02 29.53 15.08
N MET A 32 23.67 30.79 14.80
CA MET A 32 22.80 31.15 13.69
C MET A 32 23.43 30.79 12.34
N LEU A 33 24.70 31.14 12.12
CA LEU A 33 25.44 30.79 10.91
C LEU A 33 25.53 29.27 10.72
N GLN A 34 25.91 28.52 11.76
CA GLN A 34 25.90 27.05 11.73
C GLN A 34 24.52 26.50 11.38
N ASN A 35 23.45 27.12 11.89
CA ASN A 35 22.10 26.68 11.57
C ASN A 35 21.79 26.84 10.08
N VAL A 36 22.12 27.98 9.49
CA VAL A 36 21.92 28.23 8.05
C VAL A 36 22.74 27.27 7.21
N VAL A 37 24.04 27.12 7.51
CA VAL A 37 24.95 26.24 6.76
C VAL A 37 24.49 24.79 6.80
N PHE A 38 24.21 24.24 7.99
CA PHE A 38 23.76 22.85 8.11
C PHE A 38 22.41 22.59 7.45
N THR A 39 21.51 23.57 7.47
CA THR A 39 20.25 23.47 6.73
C THR A 39 20.50 23.47 5.21
N GLY A 40 21.38 24.35 4.72
CA GLY A 40 21.79 24.37 3.31
C GLY A 40 22.40 23.03 2.86
N ILE A 41 23.26 22.43 3.68
CA ILE A 41 23.83 21.10 3.40
C ILE A 41 22.76 20.02 3.33
N LEU A 42 21.78 20.01 4.26
CA LEU A 42 20.68 19.02 4.22
C LEU A 42 19.87 19.13 2.91
N VAL A 43 19.55 20.35 2.49
CA VAL A 43 18.84 20.60 1.24
C VAL A 43 19.68 20.17 0.04
N ALA A 44 20.97 20.51 0.02
CA ALA A 44 21.87 20.12 -1.06
C ALA A 44 22.01 18.59 -1.17
N VAL A 45 22.19 17.89 -0.05
CA VAL A 45 22.27 16.41 -0.02
C VAL A 45 20.94 15.80 -0.47
N PHE A 46 19.80 16.35 -0.07
CA PHE A 46 18.49 15.88 -0.53
C PHE A 46 18.38 15.91 -2.06
N PHE A 47 18.73 17.01 -2.72
CA PHE A 47 18.70 17.09 -4.18
C PHE A 47 19.79 16.24 -4.85
N LEU A 48 20.97 16.14 -4.25
CA LEU A 48 22.03 15.25 -4.73
C LEU A 48 21.54 13.79 -4.76
N LEU A 49 20.89 13.33 -3.69
CA LEU A 49 20.37 11.97 -3.61
C LEU A 49 19.33 11.68 -4.70
N ILE A 50 18.43 12.62 -4.99
CA ILE A 50 17.46 12.47 -6.09
C ILE A 50 18.19 12.33 -7.43
N GLY A 51 19.15 13.22 -7.70
CA GLY A 51 19.93 13.20 -8.94
C GLY A 51 20.80 11.95 -9.11
N LEU A 52 21.18 11.28 -8.03
CA LEU A 52 21.97 10.05 -8.08
C LEU A 52 21.12 8.79 -8.34
N ILE A 53 19.87 8.77 -7.87
CA ILE A 53 19.04 7.56 -7.95
C ILE A 53 18.05 7.56 -9.11
N LEU A 54 17.67 8.73 -9.62
CA LEU A 54 16.67 8.84 -10.68
C LEU A 54 17.30 8.52 -12.03
N PRO A 55 16.89 7.41 -12.71
CA PRO A 55 17.42 7.11 -14.03
C PRO A 55 16.90 8.09 -15.09
N GLU A 56 17.69 8.31 -16.13
CA GLU A 56 17.26 9.12 -17.29
C GLU A 56 16.01 8.51 -17.95
N GLY A 57 15.06 9.36 -18.35
CA GLY A 57 13.82 8.93 -19.01
C GLY A 57 12.78 8.28 -18.08
N CYS A 58 12.95 8.35 -16.76
CA CYS A 58 12.01 7.78 -15.77
C CYS A 58 11.29 8.85 -14.93
N PHE A 59 10.07 8.55 -14.48
CA PHE A 59 9.42 9.30 -13.41
C PHE A 59 10.08 8.98 -12.05
N TYR A 60 9.96 9.90 -11.09
CA TYR A 60 10.43 9.67 -9.72
C TYR A 60 9.47 8.73 -8.97
N GLY A 61 9.58 7.43 -9.27
CA GLY A 61 8.72 6.39 -8.72
C GLY A 61 9.00 4.99 -9.29
N SER A 62 8.89 3.97 -8.45
CA SER A 62 8.97 2.57 -8.86
C SER A 62 7.74 2.14 -9.67
N THR A 63 7.89 1.19 -10.58
CA THR A 63 6.80 0.66 -11.40
C THR A 63 5.73 -0.01 -10.54
N ILE A 64 6.13 -0.76 -9.50
CA ILE A 64 5.18 -1.66 -8.83
C ILE A 64 4.25 -0.91 -7.85
N ASP A 65 4.59 -0.80 -6.57
CA ASP A 65 3.64 -0.32 -5.56
C ASP A 65 3.40 1.19 -5.70
N TRP A 66 4.36 1.92 -6.26
CA TRP A 66 4.23 3.36 -6.44
C TRP A 66 3.35 3.69 -7.65
N TYR A 67 3.73 3.25 -8.85
CA TYR A 67 2.94 3.58 -10.04
C TYR A 67 1.61 2.81 -10.07
N ASP A 68 1.65 1.47 -10.03
CA ASP A 68 0.46 0.62 -10.19
C ASP A 68 -0.64 0.91 -9.14
N GLN A 69 -0.26 1.22 -7.89
CA GLN A 69 -1.24 1.37 -6.78
C GLN A 69 -1.43 2.82 -6.31
N HIS A 70 -0.39 3.65 -6.27
CA HIS A 70 -0.51 4.99 -5.70
C HIS A 70 -0.77 6.07 -6.74
N VAL A 71 -0.28 5.92 -7.97
CA VAL A 71 -0.50 6.90 -9.05
C VAL A 71 -1.75 6.57 -9.85
N THR A 72 -1.83 5.35 -10.37
CA THR A 72 -2.95 4.92 -11.21
C THR A 72 -4.29 5.07 -10.49
N LEU A 73 -4.39 4.56 -9.26
CA LEU A 73 -5.63 4.67 -8.48
C LEU A 73 -5.92 6.11 -8.06
N ALA A 74 -4.90 6.93 -7.80
CA ALA A 74 -5.08 8.35 -7.47
C ALA A 74 -5.65 9.14 -8.67
N GLU A 75 -5.20 8.82 -9.88
CA GLU A 75 -5.76 9.35 -11.13
C GLU A 75 -7.23 8.94 -11.30
N THR A 76 -7.55 7.67 -11.04
CA THR A 76 -8.95 7.17 -11.05
C THR A 76 -9.81 7.86 -10.00
N ILE A 77 -9.36 7.97 -8.74
CA ILE A 77 -10.06 8.71 -7.68
C ILE A 77 -10.29 10.17 -8.10
N ARG A 78 -9.25 10.83 -8.64
CA ARG A 78 -9.35 12.21 -9.13
C ARG A 78 -10.43 12.35 -10.21
N ARG A 79 -10.44 11.45 -11.21
CA ARG A 79 -11.42 11.44 -12.29
C ARG A 79 -12.84 11.30 -11.72
N THR A 80 -13.08 10.34 -10.83
CA THR A 80 -14.39 10.14 -10.20
C THR A 80 -14.81 11.34 -9.36
N CYS A 81 -13.90 11.95 -8.59
CA CYS A 81 -14.18 13.16 -7.83
C CYS A 81 -14.67 14.32 -8.72
N MET A 82 -14.07 14.48 -9.90
CA MET A 82 -14.42 15.52 -10.87
C MET A 82 -15.76 15.23 -11.54
N GLU A 83 -16.02 13.97 -11.90
CA GLU A 83 -17.27 13.52 -12.52
C GLU A 83 -18.46 13.68 -11.56
N GLU A 84 -18.35 13.15 -10.35
CA GLU A 84 -19.40 13.22 -9.33
C GLU A 84 -19.48 14.57 -8.59
N LYS A 85 -18.53 15.48 -8.85
CA LYS A 85 -18.40 16.79 -8.18
C LYS A 85 -18.37 16.67 -6.65
N THR A 86 -17.60 15.70 -6.15
CA THR A 86 -17.43 15.42 -4.72
C THR A 86 -15.98 15.01 -4.42
N LEU A 87 -15.54 15.18 -3.17
CA LEU A 87 -14.20 14.74 -2.73
C LEU A 87 -14.22 13.36 -2.05
N ALA A 88 -15.40 12.77 -1.86
CA ALA A 88 -15.58 11.39 -1.44
C ALA A 88 -16.68 10.75 -2.28
N PRO A 89 -16.32 10.27 -3.48
CA PRO A 89 -17.20 9.48 -4.30
C PRO A 89 -17.74 8.29 -3.52
N ALA A 90 -19.07 8.15 -3.55
CA ALA A 90 -19.75 7.06 -2.87
C ALA A 90 -19.52 5.74 -3.62
N TRP A 91 -19.51 5.80 -4.94
CA TRP A 91 -19.42 4.66 -5.83
C TRP A 91 -18.11 4.71 -6.64
N MET A 92 -17.51 3.56 -6.86
CA MET A 92 -16.37 3.41 -7.76
C MET A 92 -16.70 2.31 -8.75
N ILE A 93 -16.59 2.64 -10.04
CA ILE A 93 -17.00 1.75 -11.14
C ILE A 93 -16.05 0.54 -11.31
N ILE A 94 -14.81 0.65 -10.84
CA ILE A 94 -13.83 -0.44 -10.89
C ILE A 94 -14.29 -1.66 -10.06
N GLY A 95 -13.90 -2.86 -10.50
CA GLY A 95 -14.25 -4.11 -9.81
C GLY A 95 -15.72 -4.51 -9.95
N GLY A 96 -16.39 -4.12 -11.03
CA GLY A 96 -17.81 -4.40 -11.27
C GLY A 96 -18.77 -3.42 -10.58
N GLY A 97 -18.25 -2.45 -9.82
CA GLY A 97 -19.03 -1.50 -9.03
C GLY A 97 -18.90 -1.74 -7.52
N ASN A 98 -18.19 -0.88 -6.82
CA ASN A 98 -17.85 -1.04 -5.40
C ASN A 98 -18.07 0.23 -4.59
N ASN A 99 -18.27 0.03 -3.29
CA ASN A 99 -18.22 1.08 -2.29
C ASN A 99 -16.88 1.83 -2.38
N GLY A 100 -16.92 3.13 -2.68
CA GLY A 100 -15.72 3.95 -2.86
C GLY A 100 -14.80 3.99 -1.64
N PHE A 101 -15.34 3.77 -0.44
CA PHE A 101 -14.54 3.71 0.79
C PHE A 101 -13.69 2.44 0.95
N GLN A 102 -13.85 1.43 0.08
CA GLN A 102 -12.86 0.37 -0.05
C GLN A 102 -11.49 0.91 -0.52
N PHE A 103 -11.48 1.99 -1.29
CA PHE A 103 -10.26 2.63 -1.81
C PHE A 103 -9.75 3.79 -0.94
N ALA A 104 -10.43 4.11 0.16
CA ALA A 104 -10.08 5.22 1.06
C ALA A 104 -8.64 5.14 1.58
N TYR A 105 -8.09 3.93 1.72
CA TYR A 105 -6.70 3.66 2.09
C TYR A 105 -5.68 4.34 1.15
N TYR A 106 -6.05 4.56 -0.11
CA TYR A 106 -5.16 5.06 -1.16
C TYR A 106 -5.31 6.56 -1.42
N GLY A 107 -6.41 7.22 -1.04
CA GLY A 107 -6.30 8.68 -0.88
C GLY A 107 -7.47 9.64 -0.79
N TYR A 108 -8.67 9.22 -0.41
CA TYR A 108 -9.74 10.19 -0.16
C TYR A 108 -9.28 11.30 0.80
N PHE A 109 -9.56 12.56 0.45
CA PHE A 109 -9.17 13.78 1.17
C PHE A 109 -7.67 13.99 1.40
N ARG A 110 -6.78 13.18 0.81
CA ARG A 110 -5.35 13.49 0.85
C ARG A 110 -5.09 14.81 0.11
N PRO A 111 -4.23 15.69 0.62
CA PRO A 111 -3.95 16.98 -0.01
C PRO A 111 -3.47 16.87 -1.46
N ASP A 112 -2.71 15.84 -1.83
CA ASP A 112 -2.27 15.63 -3.21
C ASP A 112 -3.42 15.25 -4.15
N ILE A 113 -4.43 14.51 -3.68
CA ILE A 113 -5.65 14.24 -4.45
C ILE A 113 -6.48 15.52 -4.61
N ILE A 114 -6.64 16.31 -3.54
CA ILE A 114 -7.35 17.59 -3.58
C ILE A 114 -6.67 18.56 -4.56
N LEU A 115 -5.33 18.66 -4.49
CA LEU A 115 -4.55 19.45 -5.45
C LEU A 115 -4.72 18.94 -6.89
N GLY A 116 -4.77 17.62 -7.09
CA GLY A 116 -5.08 17.02 -8.38
C GLY A 116 -6.44 17.44 -8.92
N CYS A 117 -7.47 17.49 -8.09
CA CYS A 117 -8.79 17.97 -8.48
C CYS A 117 -8.80 19.48 -8.82
N LEU A 118 -7.96 20.28 -8.15
CA LEU A 118 -7.81 21.71 -8.44
C LEU A 118 -6.93 22.00 -9.67
N LEU A 119 -6.09 21.05 -10.08
CA LEU A 119 -5.16 21.15 -11.20
C LEU A 119 -5.34 19.97 -12.18
N PRO A 120 -6.53 19.80 -12.80
CA PRO A 120 -6.83 18.65 -13.66
C PRO A 120 -5.89 18.52 -14.86
N GLN A 121 -5.35 19.64 -15.34
CA GLN A 121 -4.39 19.69 -16.45
C GLN A 121 -3.00 19.10 -16.12
N VAL A 122 -2.68 18.90 -14.84
CA VAL A 122 -1.40 18.31 -14.42
C VAL A 122 -1.63 16.84 -14.08
N PRO A 123 -0.98 15.88 -14.77
CA PRO A 123 -1.14 14.46 -14.47
C PRO A 123 -0.69 14.09 -13.06
N MET A 124 -1.36 13.11 -12.44
CA MET A 124 -0.98 12.61 -11.11
C MET A 124 0.43 12.00 -11.07
N THR A 125 0.94 11.53 -12.22
CA THR A 125 2.33 11.07 -12.40
C THR A 125 3.39 12.15 -12.11
N PHE A 126 3.04 13.44 -12.15
CA PHE A 126 3.92 14.56 -11.76
C PHE A 126 3.56 15.13 -10.39
N LEU A 127 2.28 15.23 -10.07
CA LEU A 127 1.82 15.79 -8.79
C LEU A 127 2.25 14.95 -7.59
N ILE A 128 2.13 13.62 -7.68
CA ILE A 128 2.48 12.72 -6.57
C ILE A 128 3.98 12.79 -6.24
N PRO A 129 4.92 12.68 -7.20
CA PRO A 129 6.34 12.86 -6.89
C PRO A 129 6.65 14.22 -6.27
N ALA A 130 6.12 15.29 -6.85
CA ALA A 130 6.36 16.64 -6.36
C ALA A 130 5.88 16.78 -4.91
N TYR A 131 4.67 16.32 -4.62
CA TYR A 131 4.13 16.30 -3.27
C TYR A 131 4.95 15.44 -2.31
N ALA A 132 5.32 14.22 -2.71
CA ALA A 132 6.11 13.29 -1.90
C ALA A 132 7.46 13.90 -1.50
N LEU A 133 8.17 14.48 -2.47
CA LEU A 133 9.47 15.11 -2.28
C LEU A 133 9.37 16.37 -1.41
N CYS A 134 8.42 17.26 -1.70
CA CYS A 134 8.18 18.47 -0.89
C CYS A 134 7.79 18.12 0.54
N SER A 135 6.89 17.15 0.71
CA SER A 135 6.45 16.64 2.02
C SER A 135 7.62 16.07 2.79
N TYR A 136 8.43 15.20 2.19
CA TYR A 136 9.54 14.59 2.89
C TYR A 136 10.67 15.59 3.21
N LEU A 137 10.99 16.52 2.30
CA LEU A 137 11.92 17.62 2.60
C LEU A 137 11.42 18.46 3.79
N ALA A 138 10.12 18.78 3.82
CA ALA A 138 9.51 19.45 4.96
C ALA A 138 9.65 18.63 6.26
N ALA A 139 9.48 17.31 6.21
CA ALA A 139 9.74 16.43 7.36
C ALA A 139 11.20 16.52 7.84
N VAL A 140 12.18 16.50 6.94
CA VAL A 140 13.61 16.63 7.32
C VAL A 140 13.90 17.96 8.02
N LEU A 141 13.37 19.06 7.47
CA LEU A 141 13.55 20.40 8.05
C LEU A 141 12.81 20.55 9.39
N LEU A 142 11.60 19.99 9.51
CA LEU A 142 10.84 19.96 10.75
C LEU A 142 11.52 19.09 11.81
N MET A 143 12.13 17.96 11.42
CA MET A 143 12.90 17.09 12.31
C MET A 143 14.06 17.87 12.91
N ARG A 144 14.81 18.57 12.07
CA ARG A 144 15.89 19.47 12.52
C ARG A 144 15.40 20.53 13.49
N TYR A 145 14.29 21.18 13.15
CA TYR A 145 13.70 22.22 13.98
C TYR A 145 13.24 21.67 15.34
N TRP A 146 12.58 20.51 15.34
CA TRP A 146 12.11 19.83 16.53
C TRP A 146 13.28 19.35 17.43
N LEU A 147 14.36 18.80 16.86
CA LEU A 147 15.58 18.47 17.60
C LEU A 147 16.20 19.71 18.28
N ARG A 148 16.22 20.86 17.59
CA ARG A 148 16.68 22.13 18.20
C ARG A 148 15.76 22.57 19.33
N LEU A 149 14.44 22.43 19.18
CA LEU A 149 13.50 22.68 20.27
C LEU A 149 13.75 21.74 21.46
N GLU A 150 14.15 20.50 21.22
CA GLU A 150 14.58 19.52 22.24
C GLU A 150 15.94 19.79 22.89
N GLY A 151 16.58 20.92 22.57
CA GLY A 151 17.82 21.36 23.20
C GLY A 151 19.08 20.79 22.56
N MET A 152 18.97 20.17 21.38
CA MET A 152 20.15 19.66 20.65
C MET A 152 21.02 20.80 20.15
N SER A 153 22.35 20.61 20.16
CA SER A 153 23.29 21.58 19.53
C SER A 153 23.07 21.67 18.02
N PRO A 154 23.54 22.74 17.33
CA PRO A 154 23.32 22.89 15.88
C PRO A 154 23.78 21.66 15.09
N PHE A 155 24.94 21.10 15.47
CA PHE A 155 25.45 19.87 14.87
C PHE A 155 24.67 18.62 15.28
N GLY A 156 24.29 18.46 16.56
CA GLY A 156 23.49 17.31 16.98
C GLY A 156 22.14 17.23 16.25
N ALA A 157 21.49 18.39 16.06
CA ALA A 157 20.28 18.48 15.26
C ALA A 157 20.52 18.18 13.77
N PHE A 158 21.61 18.68 13.19
CA PHE A 158 22.02 18.35 11.83
C PHE A 158 22.27 16.85 11.65
N PHE A 159 23.06 16.24 12.54
CA PHE A 159 23.43 14.84 12.48
C PHE A 159 22.21 13.93 12.58
N GLY A 160 21.32 14.18 13.53
CA GLY A 160 20.06 13.43 13.64
C GLY A 160 19.16 13.59 12.42
N SER A 161 19.10 14.78 11.82
CA SER A 161 18.29 15.03 10.63
C SER A 161 18.90 14.43 9.36
N MET A 162 20.24 14.35 9.28
CA MET A 162 20.95 13.65 8.21
C MET A 162 20.69 12.14 8.29
N LEU A 163 20.74 11.56 9.50
CA LEU A 163 20.33 10.16 9.68
C LEU A 163 18.86 9.93 9.34
N PHE A 164 17.98 10.90 9.63
CA PHE A 164 16.57 10.83 9.23
C PHE A 164 16.41 10.87 7.71
N LEU A 165 17.12 11.78 7.02
CA LEU A 165 17.16 11.91 5.55
C LEU A 165 17.67 10.64 4.87
N LEU A 166 18.69 10.00 5.44
CA LEU A 166 19.29 8.78 4.91
C LEU A 166 18.60 7.50 5.40
N ALA A 167 17.58 7.61 6.25
CA ALA A 167 16.79 6.46 6.67
C ALA A 167 15.91 5.96 5.54
N ASN A 168 15.35 4.76 5.72
CA ASN A 168 14.36 4.16 4.81
C ASN A 168 13.16 5.08 4.51
N CYS A 169 12.87 6.06 5.36
CA CYS A 169 11.78 7.00 5.12
C CYS A 169 11.90 7.72 3.76
N PHE A 170 13.12 8.03 3.30
CA PHE A 170 13.28 8.67 2.00
C PHE A 170 13.06 7.69 0.85
N PHE A 171 13.56 6.46 0.99
CA PHE A 171 13.34 5.39 0.01
C PHE A 171 11.83 5.17 -0.25
N GLN A 172 11.02 5.21 0.80
CA GLN A 172 9.58 5.01 0.68
C GLN A 172 8.84 6.11 -0.10
N THR A 173 9.46 7.26 -0.35
CA THR A 173 8.83 8.33 -1.16
C THR A 173 8.61 7.94 -2.63
N HIS A 174 9.44 7.05 -3.18
CA HIS A 174 9.32 6.51 -4.54
C HIS A 174 8.88 5.02 -4.58
N ARG A 175 8.53 4.44 -3.42
CA ARG A 175 8.10 3.04 -3.29
C ARG A 175 6.70 2.89 -2.71
N GLN A 176 6.50 3.18 -1.42
CA GLN A 176 5.21 3.13 -0.72
C GLN A 176 4.98 4.44 0.03
N ILE A 177 4.52 5.47 -0.69
CA ILE A 177 4.42 6.85 -0.22
C ILE A 177 3.64 6.99 1.09
N MET A 178 2.64 6.13 1.30
CA MET A 178 1.78 6.17 2.49
C MET A 178 2.49 5.81 3.79
N PHE A 179 3.69 5.21 3.72
CA PHE A 179 4.48 4.92 4.92
C PHE A 179 5.08 6.18 5.53
N VAL A 180 5.13 7.28 4.77
CA VAL A 180 5.96 8.45 5.10
C VAL A 180 5.28 9.80 4.85
N ASN A 181 4.22 9.86 4.04
CA ASN A 181 3.52 11.12 3.71
C ASN A 181 2.93 11.85 4.92
N TYR A 182 2.65 11.14 6.03
CA TYR A 182 2.16 11.73 7.29
C TYR A 182 3.27 12.30 8.20
N LEU A 183 4.55 12.00 7.95
CA LEU A 183 5.67 12.35 8.83
C LEU A 183 5.83 13.85 9.13
N PRO A 184 5.62 14.79 8.18
CA PRO A 184 5.65 16.22 8.49
C PRO A 184 4.62 16.58 9.56
N PHE A 185 3.43 16.00 9.49
CA PHE A 185 2.33 16.29 10.40
C PHE A 185 2.55 15.64 11.77
N LEU A 186 3.20 14.48 11.83
CA LEU A 186 3.69 13.91 13.09
C LEU A 186 4.68 14.86 13.77
N LEU A 187 5.67 15.37 13.03
CA LEU A 187 6.66 16.31 13.57
C LEU A 187 6.01 17.63 13.99
N LEU A 188 5.06 18.16 13.21
CA LEU A 188 4.26 19.33 13.59
C LEU A 188 3.46 19.08 14.87
N ALA A 189 2.80 17.94 15.00
CA ALA A 189 2.07 17.57 16.22
C ALA A 189 2.99 17.54 17.44
N LEU A 190 4.20 16.98 17.32
CA LEU A 190 5.20 16.98 18.39
C LEU A 190 5.70 18.40 18.74
N ILE A 191 5.94 19.24 17.73
CA ILE A 191 6.31 20.65 17.91
C ILE A 191 5.19 21.41 18.63
N PHE A 192 3.94 21.23 18.21
CA PHE A 192 2.80 21.93 18.77
C PHE A 192 2.44 21.44 20.17
N LEU A 193 2.57 20.14 20.46
CA LEU A 193 2.47 19.59 21.81
C LEU A 193 3.47 20.27 22.74
N LYS A 194 4.75 20.31 22.33
CA LYS A 194 5.82 20.95 23.11
C LYS A 194 5.57 22.43 23.34
N LYS A 195 5.10 23.15 22.32
CA LYS A 195 4.73 24.58 22.41
C LYS A 195 3.38 24.82 23.07
N ARG A 196 2.68 23.78 23.54
CA ARG A 196 1.30 23.83 24.08
C ARG A 196 0.33 24.53 23.10
N LYS A 197 0.50 24.38 21.79
CA LYS A 197 -0.40 24.89 20.74
C LYS A 197 -1.39 23.81 20.29
N PHE A 198 -2.27 23.41 21.22
CA PHE A 198 -3.17 22.27 21.06
C PHE A 198 -4.12 22.35 19.85
N ALA A 199 -4.64 23.53 19.53
CA ALA A 199 -5.47 23.70 18.32
C ALA A 199 -4.72 23.34 17.01
N LEU A 200 -3.46 23.75 16.87
CA LEU A 200 -2.65 23.38 15.70
C LEU A 200 -2.24 21.90 15.74
N MET A 201 -2.11 21.33 16.93
CA MET A 201 -1.91 19.89 17.10
C MET A 201 -3.13 19.12 16.59
N SER A 202 -4.37 19.55 16.86
CA SER A 202 -5.57 18.93 16.27
C SER A 202 -5.55 18.93 14.75
N VAL A 203 -5.19 20.06 14.12
CA VAL A 203 -5.07 20.13 12.66
C VAL A 203 -4.01 19.15 12.14
N SER A 204 -2.87 19.06 12.82
CA SER A 204 -1.81 18.12 12.45
C SER A 204 -2.25 16.67 12.60
N LEU A 205 -2.98 16.33 13.66
CA LEU A 205 -3.55 15.00 13.88
C LEU A 205 -4.58 14.63 12.82
N THR A 206 -5.47 15.56 12.46
CA THR A 206 -6.43 15.34 11.36
C THR A 206 -5.70 15.04 10.06
N LEU A 207 -4.64 15.78 9.75
CA LEU A 207 -3.83 15.51 8.56
C LEU A 207 -3.14 14.14 8.62
N ILE A 208 -2.72 13.65 9.80
CA ILE A 208 -2.23 12.28 9.94
C ILE A 208 -3.32 11.26 9.56
N TYR A 209 -4.55 11.44 10.07
CA TYR A 209 -5.66 10.53 9.76
C TYR A 209 -6.03 10.51 8.28
N LEU A 210 -6.04 11.68 7.62
CA LEU A 210 -6.34 11.78 6.19
C LEU A 210 -5.24 11.19 5.29
N HIS A 211 -3.97 11.21 5.72
CA HIS A 211 -2.87 10.62 4.97
C HIS A 211 -2.74 9.12 5.17
N SER A 212 -2.86 8.67 6.42
CA SER A 212 -2.77 7.25 6.75
C SER A 212 -3.38 6.98 8.13
N PHE A 213 -4.65 6.60 8.15
CA PHE A 213 -5.31 6.11 9.36
C PHE A 213 -4.64 4.82 9.89
N TYR A 214 -4.00 4.03 9.02
CA TYR A 214 -3.23 2.85 9.42
C TYR A 214 -2.03 3.20 10.32
N TYR A 215 -1.24 4.20 9.94
CA TYR A 215 -0.09 4.65 10.73
C TYR A 215 -0.46 5.58 11.90
N ALA A 216 -1.71 6.01 11.99
CA ALA A 216 -2.16 6.95 12.99
C ALA A 216 -2.07 6.41 14.43
N ILE A 217 -2.28 5.10 14.63
CA ILE A 217 -2.16 4.46 15.96
C ILE A 217 -0.73 4.59 16.49
N ALA A 218 0.26 4.29 15.65
CA ALA A 218 1.67 4.45 16.01
C ALA A 218 2.08 5.92 16.19
N CYS A 219 1.52 6.83 15.39
CA CYS A 219 1.70 8.28 15.61
C CYS A 219 1.14 8.73 16.97
N LEU A 220 -0.06 8.28 17.35
CA LEU A 220 -0.66 8.57 18.64
C LEU A 220 0.16 7.99 19.80
N ALA A 221 0.73 6.80 19.65
CA ALA A 221 1.64 6.23 20.64
C ALA A 221 2.89 7.10 20.85
N VAL A 222 3.49 7.59 19.76
CA VAL A 222 4.63 8.51 19.79
C VAL A 222 4.27 9.84 20.45
N ILE A 223 3.13 10.44 20.10
CA ILE A 223 2.66 11.68 20.72
C ILE A 223 2.36 11.47 22.21
N GLY A 224 1.69 10.35 22.55
CA GLY A 224 1.38 9.95 23.92
C GLY A 224 2.63 9.78 24.78
N TRP A 225 3.70 9.21 24.22
CA TRP A 225 5.00 9.10 24.89
C TRP A 225 5.53 10.47 25.36
N PHE A 226 5.46 11.50 24.51
CA PHE A 226 5.88 12.85 24.90
C PHE A 226 4.89 13.54 25.84
N ALA A 227 3.58 13.33 25.66
CA ALA A 227 2.55 13.88 26.53
C ALA A 227 2.71 13.35 27.97
N VAL A 228 2.94 12.05 28.14
CA VAL A 228 3.23 11.43 29.45
C VAL A 228 4.51 11.99 30.05
N GLY A 229 5.56 12.16 29.23
CA GLY A 229 6.80 12.79 29.67
C GLY A 229 6.62 14.23 30.18
N MET A 230 5.76 15.02 29.53
CA MET A 230 5.38 16.36 29.98
C MET A 230 4.55 16.33 31.26
N LEU A 231 3.57 15.42 31.37
CA LEU A 231 2.75 15.25 32.57
C LEU A 231 3.57 14.92 33.82
N ARG A 232 4.62 14.11 33.67
CA ARG A 232 5.54 13.77 34.77
C ARG A 232 6.39 14.95 35.24
N ARG A 233 6.64 15.93 34.38
CA ARG A 233 7.45 17.12 34.70
C ARG A 233 6.63 18.27 35.29
N GLU A 234 5.33 18.28 35.04
CA GLU A 234 4.46 19.31 35.60
C GLU A 234 4.36 19.14 37.13
N ALA A 235 4.66 20.19 37.88
CA ALA A 235 4.70 20.15 39.34
C ALA A 235 3.30 20.18 39.96
N ASP A 236 2.40 20.98 39.38
CA ASP A 236 1.08 21.28 39.91
C ASP A 236 -0.03 20.47 39.22
N TRP A 237 -1.09 20.15 39.98
CA TRP A 237 -2.23 19.42 39.47
C TRP A 237 -3.02 20.20 38.42
N ALA A 238 -3.08 21.54 38.54
CA ALA A 238 -3.77 22.40 37.59
C ALA A 238 -3.13 22.34 36.20
N GLY A 239 -1.79 22.43 36.12
CA GLY A 239 -1.02 22.22 34.90
C GLY A 239 -1.25 20.83 34.28
N LYS A 240 -1.20 19.77 35.10
CA LYS A 240 -1.47 18.39 34.64
C LYS A 240 -2.86 18.24 34.04
N ARG A 241 -3.88 18.71 34.76
CA ARG A 241 -5.28 18.67 34.31
C ARG A 241 -5.46 19.45 33.01
N LYS A 242 -4.84 20.62 32.89
CA LYS A 242 -4.89 21.44 31.67
C LYS A 242 -4.24 20.74 30.48
N LEU A 243 -3.06 20.15 30.67
CA LEU A 243 -2.37 19.38 29.62
C LEU A 243 -3.19 18.16 29.19
N LEU A 244 -3.75 17.40 30.13
CA LEU A 244 -4.62 16.25 29.85
C LEU A 244 -5.88 16.69 29.09
N PHE A 245 -6.61 17.67 29.60
CA PHE A 245 -7.83 18.17 28.96
C PHE A 245 -7.54 18.66 27.55
N GLN A 246 -6.58 19.57 27.37
CA GLN A 246 -6.29 20.11 26.04
C GLN A 246 -5.74 19.05 25.08
N GLY A 247 -4.93 18.11 25.56
CA GLY A 247 -4.41 17.00 24.75
C GLY A 247 -5.51 16.04 24.29
N VAL A 248 -6.36 15.59 25.23
CA VAL A 248 -7.49 14.68 24.93
C VAL A 248 -8.52 15.36 24.03
N THR A 249 -8.90 16.62 24.32
CA THR A 249 -9.76 17.41 23.43
C THR A 249 -9.16 17.53 22.03
N SER A 250 -7.84 17.69 21.92
CA SER A 250 -7.20 17.77 20.60
C SER A 250 -7.38 16.48 19.80
N VAL A 251 -7.17 15.32 20.44
CA VAL A 251 -7.32 14.01 19.83
C VAL A 251 -8.77 13.76 19.44
N ILE A 252 -9.73 13.96 20.35
CA ILE A 252 -11.17 13.76 20.08
C ILE A 252 -11.63 14.63 18.90
N LEU A 253 -11.34 15.92 18.93
CA LEU A 253 -11.74 16.83 17.85
C LEU A 253 -11.07 16.46 16.53
N SER A 254 -9.80 16.06 16.54
CA SER A 254 -9.10 15.69 15.31
C SER A 254 -9.62 14.41 14.66
N ILE A 255 -9.99 13.40 15.47
CA ILE A 255 -10.68 12.18 15.00
C ILE A 255 -12.04 12.57 14.44
N GLY A 256 -12.80 13.37 15.20
CA GLY A 256 -14.11 13.89 14.80
C GLY A 256 -14.07 14.59 13.43
N MET A 257 -13.11 15.50 13.22
CA MET A 257 -12.90 16.19 11.94
C MET A 257 -12.55 15.25 10.78
N ALA A 258 -12.03 14.05 11.04
CA ALA A 258 -11.72 13.04 10.02
C ALA A 258 -12.83 11.98 9.84
N MET A 259 -13.92 12.02 10.62
CA MET A 259 -14.99 10.99 10.60
C MET A 259 -15.68 10.80 9.25
N MET A 260 -15.71 11.81 8.38
CA MET A 260 -16.22 11.68 7.02
C MET A 260 -15.43 10.67 6.17
N LEU A 261 -14.16 10.44 6.53
CA LEU A 261 -13.33 9.37 5.97
C LEU A 261 -13.39 8.13 6.86
N LEU A 262 -13.14 8.30 8.16
CA LEU A 262 -12.90 7.18 9.07
C LEU A 262 -14.12 6.27 9.27
N LEU A 263 -15.32 6.84 9.43
CA LEU A 263 -16.51 6.06 9.72
C LEU A 263 -16.93 5.15 8.55
N PRO A 264 -17.18 5.67 7.33
CA PRO A 264 -17.55 4.79 6.22
C PRO A 264 -16.44 3.81 5.84
N THR A 265 -15.17 4.19 5.97
CA THR A 265 -14.03 3.25 5.78
C THR A 265 -14.07 2.11 6.80
N PHE A 266 -14.35 2.42 8.08
CA PHE A 266 -14.48 1.42 9.13
C PHE A 266 -15.64 0.46 8.84
N MET A 267 -16.79 0.96 8.37
CA MET A 267 -17.92 0.11 7.99
C MET A 267 -17.58 -0.81 6.81
N ALA A 268 -16.90 -0.29 5.78
CA ALA A 268 -16.45 -1.10 4.64
C ALA A 268 -15.46 -2.20 5.05
N ILE A 269 -14.55 -1.92 6.00
CA ILE A 269 -13.63 -2.93 6.55
C ILE A 269 -14.37 -3.99 7.36
N LEU A 270 -15.41 -3.63 8.12
CA LEU A 270 -16.19 -4.60 8.89
C LEU A 270 -17.03 -5.53 8.02
N GLU A 271 -17.55 -5.00 6.91
CA GLU A 271 -18.33 -5.78 5.95
C GLU A 271 -17.49 -6.85 5.25
N HIS A 272 -16.27 -6.50 4.87
CA HIS A 272 -15.40 -7.38 4.10
C HIS A 272 -14.29 -7.97 4.99
N LYS A 273 -14.32 -9.29 5.21
CA LYS A 273 -13.27 -9.97 5.97
C LYS A 273 -11.91 -9.80 5.30
N HIS A 274 -10.88 -9.48 6.08
CA HIS A 274 -9.50 -9.47 5.62
C HIS A 274 -9.08 -10.91 5.28
N SER A 275 -8.91 -11.25 4.00
CA SER A 275 -8.49 -12.59 3.57
C SER A 275 -6.97 -12.66 3.37
N GLY A 276 -6.35 -13.71 3.91
CA GLY A 276 -5.02 -14.15 3.51
C GLY A 276 -3.80 -13.52 4.19
N GLU A 277 -3.89 -13.02 5.44
CA GLU A 277 -2.68 -12.71 6.22
C GLU A 277 -2.14 -13.94 6.95
N LYS A 278 -0.83 -14.16 6.89
CA LYS A 278 -0.19 -15.24 7.66
C LYS A 278 -0.41 -14.99 9.16
N ALA A 279 -0.96 -15.98 9.86
CA ALA A 279 -1.14 -15.94 11.30
C ALA A 279 0.20 -15.65 12.01
N THR A 280 0.19 -14.68 12.93
CA THR A 280 1.38 -14.33 13.71
C THR A 280 1.72 -15.46 14.67
N THR A 281 2.94 -15.98 14.60
CA THR A 281 3.40 -17.05 15.48
C THR A 281 4.02 -16.50 16.76
N PHE A 282 4.11 -17.33 17.81
CA PHE A 282 4.80 -16.94 19.04
C PHE A 282 6.29 -16.59 18.79
N THR A 283 6.93 -17.27 17.85
CA THR A 283 8.31 -16.99 17.43
C THR A 283 8.46 -15.61 16.80
N ASP A 284 7.48 -15.15 16.03
CA ASP A 284 7.50 -13.80 15.43
C ASP A 284 7.46 -12.70 16.49
N LEU A 285 6.92 -12.99 17.68
CA LEU A 285 6.78 -12.02 18.77
C LEU A 285 8.02 -11.95 19.66
N VAL A 286 8.65 -13.09 19.95
CA VAL A 286 9.67 -13.23 21.00
C VAL A 286 11.11 -13.29 20.47
N LEU A 287 11.33 -13.69 19.21
CA LEU A 287 12.67 -13.69 18.63
C LEU A 287 13.10 -12.26 18.25
N PRO A 288 14.34 -11.85 18.59
CA PRO A 288 14.84 -10.52 18.25
C PRO A 288 15.06 -10.41 16.74
N ASN A 289 14.42 -9.42 16.13
CA ASN A 289 14.55 -9.07 14.72
C ASN A 289 15.19 -7.69 14.56
N ALA A 290 16.51 -7.68 14.31
CA ALA A 290 17.26 -6.45 14.09
C ALA A 290 16.79 -5.66 12.85
N GLN A 291 16.12 -6.30 11.89
CA GLN A 291 15.65 -5.66 10.66
C GLN A 291 14.58 -4.59 10.91
N ASN A 292 13.84 -4.71 12.01
CA ASN A 292 12.86 -3.70 12.41
C ASN A 292 13.53 -2.34 12.71
N LEU A 293 14.77 -2.35 13.20
CA LEU A 293 15.55 -1.14 13.51
C LEU A 293 16.53 -0.78 12.39
N LEU A 294 17.25 -1.76 11.86
CA LEU A 294 18.42 -1.55 11.01
C LEU A 294 18.11 -1.86 9.55
N TYR A 295 18.59 -1.04 8.61
CA TYR A 295 18.76 -1.26 7.15
C TYR A 295 17.58 -1.76 6.30
N SER A 296 16.48 -2.24 6.90
CA SER A 296 15.38 -2.83 6.15
C SER A 296 14.48 -1.77 5.51
N PRO A 297 14.05 -1.99 4.26
CA PRO A 297 13.02 -1.16 3.65
C PRO A 297 11.64 -1.31 4.33
N TYR A 298 11.44 -2.34 5.14
CA TYR A 298 10.20 -2.61 5.88
C TYR A 298 10.37 -2.44 7.41
N GLY A 299 11.38 -1.69 7.84
CA GLY A 299 11.58 -1.27 9.23
C GLY A 299 11.89 0.23 9.31
N MET A 300 12.45 0.66 10.43
CA MET A 300 12.91 2.04 10.61
C MET A 300 14.08 2.41 9.68
N GLY A 301 14.86 1.43 9.22
CA GLY A 301 15.96 1.62 8.28
C GLY A 301 17.09 2.50 8.81
N LEU A 302 17.37 2.44 10.12
CA LEU A 302 18.48 3.13 10.76
C LEU A 302 19.76 2.28 10.66
N THR A 303 20.87 2.78 11.20
CA THR A 303 22.18 2.13 11.09
C THR A 303 22.75 1.76 12.46
N VAL A 304 23.86 1.02 12.48
CA VAL A 304 24.41 0.44 13.72
C VAL A 304 24.77 1.51 14.76
N ILE A 305 25.04 2.75 14.34
CA ILE A 305 25.22 3.87 15.28
C ILE A 305 24.01 4.08 16.20
N CYS A 306 22.78 3.93 15.69
CA CYS A 306 21.57 4.07 16.50
C CYS A 306 21.46 2.93 17.51
N LEU A 307 21.71 1.69 17.08
CA LEU A 307 21.74 0.54 17.99
C LEU A 307 22.83 0.71 19.07
N TYR A 308 24.03 1.16 18.69
CA TYR A 308 25.12 1.44 19.62
C TYR A 308 24.72 2.47 20.68
N LEU A 309 24.15 3.59 20.25
CA LEU A 309 23.77 4.68 21.14
C LEU A 309 22.66 4.25 22.09
N LEU A 310 21.69 3.46 21.64
CA LEU A 310 20.66 2.89 22.52
C LEU A 310 21.25 1.91 23.55
N LEU A 311 22.14 1.00 23.14
CA LEU A 311 22.84 0.09 24.06
C LEU A 311 23.69 0.85 25.08
N LEU A 312 24.40 1.89 24.65
CA LEU A 312 25.14 2.78 25.53
C LEU A 312 24.19 3.51 26.50
N GLY A 313 23.01 3.91 26.02
CA GLY A 313 21.94 4.53 26.80
C GLY A 313 21.48 3.71 27.99
N LEU A 314 21.50 2.37 27.90
CA LEU A 314 21.23 1.48 29.03
C LEU A 314 22.19 1.72 30.21
N THR A 315 23.40 2.17 29.93
CA THR A 315 24.42 2.45 30.95
C THR A 315 24.25 3.83 31.59
N ILE A 316 23.49 4.74 30.97
CA ILE A 316 23.29 6.13 31.41
C ILE A 316 21.97 6.24 32.17
N ARG A 317 22.02 6.56 33.47
CA ARG A 317 20.83 6.61 34.35
C ARG A 317 19.67 7.44 33.80
N GLU A 318 19.97 8.57 33.15
CA GLU A 318 18.97 9.49 32.59
C GLU A 318 18.21 8.93 31.38
N TYR A 319 18.84 8.04 30.59
CA TYR A 319 18.30 7.53 29.32
C TYR A 319 18.04 6.02 29.32
N ARG A 320 18.33 5.33 30.44
CA ARG A 320 18.26 3.88 30.57
C ARG A 320 16.89 3.31 30.21
N TRP A 321 15.84 3.87 30.80
CA TRP A 321 14.47 3.38 30.60
C TRP A 321 13.98 3.61 29.18
N GLN A 322 14.28 4.77 28.61
CA GLN A 322 13.90 5.12 27.25
C GLN A 322 14.64 4.24 26.24
N SER A 323 15.92 3.98 26.47
CA SER A 323 16.72 3.11 25.62
C SER A 323 16.25 1.66 25.70
N ALA A 324 15.93 1.16 26.91
CA ALA A 324 15.39 -0.18 27.10
C ALA A 324 14.05 -0.35 26.38
N LEU A 325 13.13 0.59 26.53
CA LEU A 325 11.82 0.54 25.87
C LEU A 325 11.93 0.62 24.34
N LEU A 326 12.82 1.47 23.80
CA LEU A 326 13.03 1.57 22.36
C LEU A 326 13.71 0.31 21.79
N LEU A 327 14.66 -0.29 22.52
CA LEU A 327 15.26 -1.57 22.13
C LEU A 327 14.23 -2.70 22.17
N LEU A 328 13.46 -2.82 23.25
CA LEU A 328 12.41 -3.85 23.37
C LEU A 328 11.33 -3.66 22.30
N GLY A 329 10.86 -2.43 22.09
CA GLY A 329 9.81 -2.14 21.11
C GLY A 329 10.26 -2.23 19.65
N SER A 330 11.56 -2.12 19.37
CA SER A 330 12.08 -2.26 18.01
C SER A 330 12.56 -3.67 17.69
N LEU A 331 13.23 -4.35 18.62
CA LEU A 331 13.81 -5.67 18.35
C LEU A 331 12.79 -6.80 18.46
N PHE A 332 11.68 -6.64 19.19
CA PHE A 332 10.71 -7.72 19.40
C PHE A 332 9.38 -7.42 18.70
N GLY A 333 8.69 -8.46 18.24
CA GLY A 333 7.45 -8.35 17.46
C GLY A 333 6.22 -7.91 18.24
N VAL A 334 6.26 -7.92 19.58
CA VAL A 334 5.13 -7.54 20.44
C VAL A 334 4.63 -6.12 20.17
N ALA A 335 5.53 -5.14 20.11
CA ALA A 335 5.13 -3.76 19.87
C ALA A 335 4.58 -3.56 18.44
N PRO A 336 5.24 -4.04 17.36
CA PRO A 336 4.65 -4.06 16.04
C PRO A 336 3.26 -4.70 15.96
N TYR A 337 3.07 -5.82 16.64
CA TYR A 337 1.80 -6.55 16.65
C TYR A 337 0.67 -5.72 17.29
N ILE A 338 0.92 -5.14 18.46
CA ILE A 338 -0.07 -4.30 19.16
C ILE A 338 -0.40 -3.04 18.35
N LEU A 339 0.63 -2.37 17.81
CA LEU A 339 0.45 -1.14 17.04
C LEU A 339 -0.28 -1.35 15.72
N ASN A 340 -0.26 -2.56 15.20
CA ASN A 340 -0.97 -3.00 14.00
C ASN A 340 -2.31 -3.68 14.34
N ALA A 341 -2.92 -3.32 15.47
CA ALA A 341 -4.22 -3.83 15.92
C ALA A 341 -4.29 -5.37 15.95
N THR A 342 -3.20 -6.04 16.31
CA THR A 342 -3.10 -7.51 16.42
C THR A 342 -3.28 -8.27 15.10
N LEU A 343 -3.11 -7.61 13.95
CA LEU A 343 -3.13 -8.26 12.64
C LEU A 343 -1.83 -9.04 12.36
N TYR A 344 -0.69 -8.34 12.42
CA TYR A 344 0.64 -8.96 12.22
C TYR A 344 1.80 -8.18 12.84
N ALA A 345 2.87 -8.90 13.17
CA ALA A 345 4.09 -8.38 13.78
C ALA A 345 5.16 -7.92 12.75
N ARG A 346 4.91 -6.84 11.99
CA ARG A 346 5.92 -6.30 11.04
C ARG A 346 6.49 -4.94 11.43
N GLY A 347 7.80 -4.79 11.27
CA GLY A 347 8.55 -3.59 11.60
C GLY A 347 8.11 -2.31 10.90
N LYS A 348 7.38 -2.37 9.77
CA LYS A 348 6.97 -1.18 9.01
C LYS A 348 6.14 -0.22 9.87
N ILE A 349 5.34 -0.73 10.81
CA ILE A 349 4.51 0.08 11.73
C ILE A 349 5.36 0.92 12.70
N LEU A 350 6.66 0.66 12.81
CA LEU A 350 7.59 1.39 13.66
C LEU A 350 8.19 2.64 12.98
N VAL A 351 7.93 2.89 11.70
CA VAL A 351 8.40 4.11 11.00
C VAL A 351 8.07 5.42 11.76
N PRO A 352 6.88 5.61 12.37
CA PRO A 352 6.59 6.76 13.23
C PRO A 352 7.53 6.94 14.43
N PHE A 353 8.23 5.90 14.87
CA PHE A 353 9.16 5.95 16.00
C PHE A 353 10.56 6.45 15.63
N VAL A 354 10.88 6.58 14.33
CA VAL A 354 12.18 7.09 13.87
C VAL A 354 12.56 8.42 14.53
N PRO A 355 11.70 9.46 14.59
CA PRO A 355 12.02 10.70 15.30
C PRO A 355 12.38 10.49 16.77
N VAL A 356 11.70 9.58 17.46
CA VAL A 356 11.92 9.30 18.89
C VAL A 356 13.26 8.60 19.10
N VAL A 357 13.55 7.58 18.29
CA VAL A 357 14.84 6.87 18.33
C VAL A 357 15.97 7.85 18.09
N LEU A 358 15.88 8.68 17.04
CA LEU A 358 16.90 9.66 16.72
C LEU A 358 17.07 10.72 17.80
N LEU A 359 15.99 11.17 18.45
CA LEU A 359 16.09 12.11 19.57
C LEU A 359 16.96 11.56 20.71
N TYR A 360 16.70 10.32 21.16
CA TYR A 360 17.44 9.74 22.28
C TYR A 360 18.87 9.37 21.88
N CYS A 361 19.07 8.84 20.66
CA CYS A 361 20.40 8.64 20.10
C CYS A 361 21.21 9.95 20.09
N MET A 362 20.64 11.05 19.62
CA MET A 362 21.34 12.34 19.56
C MET A 362 21.60 12.95 20.94
N LYS A 363 20.69 12.77 21.90
CA LYS A 363 20.94 13.16 23.31
C LYS A 363 22.17 12.45 23.88
N ILE A 364 22.28 11.14 23.65
CA ILE A 364 23.42 10.33 24.09
C ILE A 364 24.69 10.72 23.33
N PHE A 365 24.59 10.89 22.02
CA PHE A 365 25.72 11.30 21.18
C PHE A 365 26.27 12.67 21.55
N GLN A 366 25.41 13.62 21.92
CA GLN A 366 25.84 14.94 22.40
C GLN A 366 26.63 14.84 23.71
N LYS A 367 26.27 13.93 24.62
CA LYS A 367 27.07 13.64 25.82
C LYS A 367 28.43 13.03 25.49
N ILE A 368 28.49 12.13 24.50
CA ILE A 368 29.78 11.64 23.97
C ILE A 368 30.61 12.82 23.49
N ARG A 369 30.06 13.68 22.61
CA ARG A 369 30.79 14.83 22.06
C ARG A 369 31.29 15.82 23.11
N ARG A 370 30.52 16.06 24.17
CA ARG A 370 30.92 16.91 25.30
C ARG A 370 31.94 16.26 26.26
N GLY A 371 32.21 14.96 26.08
CA GLY A 371 33.11 14.20 26.97
C GLY A 371 32.48 13.75 28.28
N GLU A 372 31.16 13.97 28.46
CA GLU A 372 30.42 13.52 29.64
C GLU A 372 30.30 11.98 29.68
N VAL A 373 30.35 11.33 28.51
CA VAL A 373 30.27 9.88 28.36
C VAL A 373 31.37 9.41 27.41
N ARG A 374 32.07 8.33 27.75
CA ARG A 374 33.09 7.71 26.90
C ARG A 374 32.50 6.54 26.10
N TRP A 375 33.11 6.26 24.95
CA TRP A 375 32.83 5.05 24.17
C TRP A 375 33.09 3.80 25.02
N ARG A 376 32.16 2.84 24.98
CA ARG A 376 32.30 1.54 25.63
C ARG A 376 32.53 0.46 24.58
N PHE A 377 33.74 -0.11 24.56
CA PHE A 377 34.14 -1.05 23.52
C PHE A 377 33.50 -2.44 23.66
N TRP A 378 33.11 -2.85 24.88
CA TRP A 378 32.42 -4.14 25.07
C TRP A 378 31.07 -4.23 24.34
N ILE A 379 30.44 -3.10 24.02
CA ILE A 379 29.18 -3.08 23.24
C ILE A 379 29.38 -3.66 21.84
N PHE A 380 30.59 -3.56 21.26
CA PHE A 380 30.89 -4.17 19.96
C PHE A 380 30.87 -5.71 20.00
N LEU A 381 30.96 -6.35 21.18
CA LEU A 381 30.75 -7.80 21.32
C LEU A 381 29.30 -8.19 21.03
N VAL A 382 28.33 -7.31 21.33
CA VAL A 382 26.92 -7.52 20.96
C VAL A 382 26.79 -7.53 19.44
N PHE A 383 27.55 -6.69 18.73
CA PHE A 383 27.54 -6.66 17.27
C PHE A 383 28.19 -7.88 16.64
N ALA A 384 29.21 -8.48 17.28
CA ALA A 384 29.74 -9.77 16.82
C ALA A 384 28.66 -10.86 16.80
N GLY A 385 27.76 -10.88 17.79
CA GLY A 385 26.60 -11.77 17.80
C GLY A 385 25.59 -11.47 16.69
N VAL A 386 25.30 -10.18 16.42
CA VAL A 386 24.43 -9.77 15.30
C VAL A 386 25.06 -10.14 13.96
N ILE A 387 26.36 -9.93 13.77
CA ILE A 387 27.09 -10.27 12.54
C ILE A 387 27.07 -11.79 12.33
N ALA A 388 27.34 -12.57 13.37
CA ALA A 388 27.32 -14.02 13.32
C ALA A 388 25.93 -14.56 12.94
N SER A 389 24.84 -13.95 13.44
CA SER A 389 23.48 -14.37 13.08
C SER A 389 23.10 -14.06 11.63
N GLN A 390 23.84 -13.16 10.97
CA GLN A 390 23.64 -12.84 9.55
C GLN A 390 24.57 -13.61 8.61
N TRP A 391 25.31 -14.60 9.10
CA TRP A 391 26.24 -15.38 8.26
C TRP A 391 25.52 -16.02 7.05
N GLY A 392 26.11 -15.88 5.86
CA GLY A 392 25.52 -16.37 4.61
C GLY A 392 24.38 -15.51 4.03
N GLN A 393 23.97 -14.44 4.72
CA GLN A 393 22.95 -13.50 4.22
C GLN A 393 23.60 -12.30 3.52
N ALA A 394 22.88 -11.67 2.59
CA ALA A 394 23.34 -10.45 1.91
C ALA A 394 23.65 -9.28 2.89
N TRP A 395 23.02 -9.30 4.07
CA TRP A 395 23.21 -8.30 5.13
C TRP A 395 24.52 -8.41 5.90
N PHE A 396 25.19 -9.55 5.85
CA PHE A 396 26.41 -9.81 6.61
C PHE A 396 27.46 -8.71 6.43
N TRP A 397 27.77 -8.39 5.17
CA TRP A 397 28.80 -7.41 4.82
C TRP A 397 28.42 -5.99 5.24
N TRP A 398 27.14 -5.64 5.15
CA TRP A 398 26.64 -4.31 5.50
C TRP A 398 26.79 -4.02 6.99
N VAL A 399 26.32 -4.94 7.82
CA VAL A 399 26.45 -4.83 9.29
C VAL A 399 27.92 -4.80 9.69
N THR A 400 28.75 -5.63 9.06
CA THR A 400 30.20 -5.73 9.36
C THR A 400 30.94 -4.44 9.03
N LEU A 401 30.75 -3.89 7.83
CA LEU A 401 31.42 -2.66 7.41
C LEU A 401 30.98 -1.44 8.24
N ASP A 402 29.69 -1.30 8.52
CA ASP A 402 29.17 -0.19 9.33
C ASP A 402 29.65 -0.28 10.79
N THR A 403 29.68 -1.51 11.33
CA THR A 403 30.30 -1.77 12.64
C THR A 403 31.78 -1.40 12.66
N GLY A 404 32.52 -1.76 11.61
CA GLY A 404 33.95 -1.42 11.47
C GLY A 404 34.18 0.10 11.41
N ILE A 405 33.40 0.81 10.62
CA ILE A 405 33.46 2.28 10.50
C ILE A 405 33.14 2.94 11.85
N LEU A 406 32.11 2.46 12.56
CA LEU A 406 31.78 2.95 13.89
C LEU A 406 32.89 2.67 14.92
N LEU A 407 33.53 1.50 14.84
CA LEU A 407 34.66 1.14 15.72
C LEU A 407 35.85 2.07 15.47
N VAL A 408 36.18 2.35 14.21
CA VAL A 408 37.22 3.32 13.85
C VAL A 408 36.87 4.70 14.39
N ALA A 409 35.61 5.15 14.31
CA ALA A 409 35.17 6.41 14.92
C ALA A 409 35.39 6.45 16.42
N ALA A 410 35.00 5.39 17.11
CA ALA A 410 35.18 5.27 18.56
C ALA A 410 36.67 5.30 18.94
N LEU A 411 37.53 4.59 18.20
CA LEU A 411 38.97 4.56 18.42
C LEU A 411 39.63 5.92 18.17
N VAL A 412 39.34 6.56 17.03
CA VAL A 412 39.88 7.87 16.65
C VAL A 412 39.46 8.93 17.68
N ASP A 413 38.18 8.98 18.07
CA ASP A 413 37.72 9.94 19.06
C ASP A 413 38.38 9.72 20.43
N THR A 414 38.51 8.46 20.87
CA THR A 414 39.18 8.11 22.13
C THR A 414 40.66 8.52 22.11
N LYS A 415 41.37 8.27 21.00
CA LYS A 415 42.80 8.61 20.85
C LYS A 415 43.03 10.13 20.80
N LEU A 416 42.18 10.86 20.08
CA LEU A 416 42.24 12.33 19.99
C LEU A 416 41.91 12.99 21.33
N ARG A 417 40.93 12.46 22.09
CA ARG A 417 40.63 12.94 23.44
C ARG A 417 41.80 12.73 24.40
N LYS A 418 42.41 11.55 24.40
CA LYS A 418 43.61 11.28 25.23
C LYS A 418 44.75 12.26 24.90
N LYS A 419 44.95 12.60 23.61
CA LYS A 419 45.93 13.61 23.20
C LYS A 419 45.58 15.03 23.67
N GLN A 420 44.29 15.40 23.67
CA GLN A 420 43.82 16.69 24.18
C GLN A 420 43.95 16.80 25.71
N GLU A 421 43.66 15.71 26.44
CA GLU A 421 43.86 15.61 27.89
C GLU A 421 45.35 15.75 28.25
N VAL A 422 46.24 15.10 27.50
CA VAL A 422 47.71 15.19 27.71
C VAL A 422 48.27 16.60 27.39
N ASN A 423 47.69 17.30 26.41
CA ASN A 423 48.13 18.65 26.02
C ASN A 423 47.60 19.77 26.94
N GLY A 424 47.00 19.44 28.10
CA GLY A 424 46.50 20.43 29.07
C GLY A 424 45.24 21.18 28.64
N CYS A 425 44.58 20.73 27.57
CA CYS A 425 43.36 21.35 27.03
C CYS A 425 42.11 20.57 27.50
N SER A 426 42.06 20.25 28.79
CA SER A 426 41.04 19.37 29.39
C SER A 426 39.86 20.15 29.97
N ASP A 427 39.21 20.98 29.16
CA ASP A 427 37.93 21.56 29.56
C ASP A 427 36.81 20.55 29.30
N ILE A 428 36.33 19.91 30.37
CA ILE A 428 35.06 19.19 30.38
C ILE A 428 33.98 20.17 29.89
N GLY A 429 33.39 19.91 28.72
CA GLY A 429 32.39 20.78 28.11
C GLY A 429 32.73 21.30 26.70
N CYS A 430 33.97 21.19 26.22
CA CYS A 430 34.32 21.57 24.85
C CYS A 430 33.89 20.46 23.86
N GLU A 431 32.96 20.78 22.94
CA GLU A 431 32.47 19.81 21.94
C GLU A 431 33.58 19.38 20.98
N THR A 432 33.67 18.07 20.70
CA THR A 432 34.63 17.56 19.72
C THR A 432 34.35 18.05 18.29
N GLY A 433 35.42 18.23 17.52
CA GLY A 433 35.37 18.67 16.14
C GLY A 433 34.49 17.77 15.26
N ILE A 434 33.65 18.40 14.44
CA ILE A 434 32.62 17.76 13.63
C ILE A 434 33.21 16.74 12.63
N VAL A 435 34.37 17.05 12.06
CA VAL A 435 35.05 16.22 11.03
C VAL A 435 35.27 14.77 11.49
N ARG A 436 35.43 14.55 12.80
CA ARG A 436 35.63 13.22 13.41
C ARG A 436 34.46 12.26 13.20
N TYR A 437 33.29 12.75 12.80
CA TYR A 437 32.06 11.96 12.72
C TYR A 437 31.41 11.97 11.34
N LEU A 438 31.94 12.74 10.37
CA LEU A 438 31.32 12.87 9.05
C LEU A 438 31.30 11.55 8.26
N PHE A 439 32.32 10.71 8.44
CA PHE A 439 32.38 9.41 7.77
C PHE A 439 31.35 8.40 8.28
N LEU A 440 30.67 8.67 9.41
CA LEU A 440 29.54 7.85 9.88
C LEU A 440 28.31 7.96 8.97
N PHE A 441 28.31 8.88 8.01
CA PHE A 441 27.27 8.98 6.98
C PHE A 441 27.56 8.12 5.74
N ILE A 442 28.77 7.56 5.58
CA ILE A 442 29.14 6.77 4.40
C ILE A 442 28.20 5.57 4.25
N MET A 443 28.01 4.78 5.31
CA MET A 443 27.16 3.58 5.24
C MET A 443 25.68 3.91 5.06
N PRO A 444 25.06 4.83 5.84
CA PRO A 444 23.69 5.27 5.56
C PRO A 444 23.48 5.72 4.10
N PHE A 445 24.44 6.47 3.54
CA PHE A 445 24.40 6.91 2.14
C PHE A 445 24.49 5.74 1.15
N LEU A 446 25.47 4.85 1.29
CA LEU A 446 25.65 3.70 0.40
C LEU A 446 24.45 2.73 0.44
N ILE A 447 23.88 2.52 1.63
CA ILE A 447 22.70 1.67 1.80
C ILE A 447 21.49 2.30 1.10
N TYR A 448 21.27 3.61 1.25
CA TYR A 448 20.20 4.29 0.55
C TYR A 448 20.33 4.16 -0.98
N VAL A 449 21.51 4.46 -1.53
CA VAL A 449 21.75 4.37 -2.99
C VAL A 449 21.53 2.95 -3.49
N ARG A 450 22.04 1.93 -2.78
CA ARG A 450 21.85 0.52 -3.16
C ARG A 450 20.39 0.08 -3.10
N LEU A 451 19.63 0.53 -2.09
CA LEU A 451 18.21 0.21 -2.01
C LEU A 451 17.45 0.78 -3.22
N ALA A 452 17.79 2.01 -3.63
CA ALA A 452 17.19 2.66 -4.79
C ALA A 452 17.62 2.04 -6.14
N ASP A 453 18.88 1.59 -6.24
CA ASP A 453 19.42 0.89 -7.42
C ASP A 453 18.75 -0.47 -7.67
N GLY A 454 18.25 -1.12 -6.61
CA GLY A 454 17.51 -2.38 -6.71
C GLY A 454 16.07 -2.24 -7.19
N GLU A 455 15.56 -1.03 -7.43
CA GLU A 455 14.18 -0.78 -7.82
C GLU A 455 13.98 -0.72 -9.34
N ASN A 456 12.84 -1.23 -9.79
CA ASN A 456 12.40 -1.03 -11.17
C ASN A 456 11.68 0.31 -11.26
N TRP A 457 12.29 1.28 -11.94
CA TRP A 457 11.76 2.63 -12.11
C TRP A 457 10.75 2.68 -13.26
N GLN A 458 9.70 3.50 -13.10
CA GLN A 458 8.71 3.68 -14.14
C GLN A 458 9.24 4.63 -15.24
N GLY A 459 9.47 4.08 -16.43
CA GLY A 459 9.82 4.86 -17.62
C GLY A 459 8.71 5.82 -18.06
N MET A 460 9.11 6.96 -18.62
CA MET A 460 8.18 7.86 -19.30
C MET A 460 7.73 7.24 -20.64
N PRO A 461 6.46 7.40 -21.05
CA PRO A 461 6.01 6.94 -22.36
C PRO A 461 6.82 7.64 -23.47
N THR A 462 7.28 6.88 -24.46
CA THR A 462 7.89 7.47 -25.68
C THR A 462 6.80 8.03 -26.59
N SER A 463 7.14 9.00 -27.44
CA SER A 463 6.21 9.55 -28.44
C SER A 463 5.63 8.46 -29.34
N GLU A 464 6.45 7.50 -29.77
CA GLU A 464 6.00 6.33 -30.55
C GLU A 464 4.99 5.45 -29.79
N ALA A 465 5.14 5.29 -28.47
CA ALA A 465 4.20 4.52 -27.67
C ALA A 465 2.88 5.27 -27.46
N GLN A 466 2.91 6.60 -27.45
CA GLN A 466 1.70 7.43 -27.38
C GLN A 466 0.93 7.40 -28.71
N GLU A 467 1.62 7.44 -29.85
CA GLU A 467 1.02 7.36 -31.19
C GLU A 467 0.41 5.98 -31.51
N GLN A 468 0.81 4.93 -30.78
CA GLN A 468 0.26 3.58 -30.92
C GLN A 468 -0.97 3.33 -30.03
N ASN A 469 -1.36 4.28 -29.19
CA ASN A 469 -2.49 4.13 -28.27
C ASN A 469 -3.71 4.91 -28.77
N PHE A 470 -4.88 4.27 -28.65
CA PHE A 470 -6.16 4.93 -28.90
C PHE A 470 -6.34 6.14 -28.00
N THR A 471 -6.96 7.19 -28.54
CA THR A 471 -7.33 8.36 -27.73
C THR A 471 -8.49 8.03 -26.79
N GLU A 472 -8.66 8.85 -25.76
CA GLU A 472 -9.76 8.70 -24.81
C GLU A 472 -11.13 8.80 -25.51
N GLU A 473 -11.26 9.71 -26.49
CA GLU A 473 -12.48 9.89 -27.28
C GLU A 473 -12.78 8.69 -28.19
N GLU A 474 -11.76 8.12 -28.83
CA GLU A 474 -11.91 6.91 -29.66
C GLU A 474 -12.38 5.72 -28.82
N LEU A 475 -11.78 5.53 -27.64
CA LEU A 475 -12.17 4.48 -26.71
C LEU A 475 -13.60 4.68 -26.22
N GLN A 476 -13.98 5.91 -25.88
CA GLN A 476 -15.34 6.20 -25.44
C GLN A 476 -16.36 5.99 -26.57
N ALA A 477 -16.02 6.34 -27.82
CA ALA A 477 -16.92 6.14 -28.96
C ALA A 477 -17.19 4.65 -29.24
N ILE A 478 -16.20 3.79 -29.05
CA ILE A 478 -16.31 2.34 -29.32
C ILE A 478 -16.85 1.59 -28.11
N CYS A 479 -16.31 1.87 -26.92
CA CYS A 479 -16.53 1.10 -25.69
C CYS A 479 -17.46 1.80 -24.69
N GLY A 480 -18.05 2.94 -25.02
CA GLY A 480 -18.79 3.80 -24.09
C GLY A 480 -20.20 3.33 -23.68
N ASN A 481 -20.66 2.17 -24.16
CA ASN A 481 -21.96 1.64 -23.74
C ASN A 481 -21.90 1.18 -22.28
N LYS A 482 -22.58 1.92 -21.38
CA LYS A 482 -22.58 1.68 -19.93
C LYS A 482 -23.29 0.40 -19.48
N LEU A 483 -23.97 -0.34 -20.36
CA LEU A 483 -24.46 -1.71 -20.06
C LEU A 483 -23.39 -2.78 -20.25
N TYR A 484 -22.22 -2.42 -20.75
CA TYR A 484 -21.13 -3.36 -20.99
C TYR A 484 -19.82 -2.82 -20.45
N ARG A 485 -18.88 -3.73 -20.25
CA ARG A 485 -17.56 -3.47 -19.68
C ARG A 485 -16.48 -3.53 -20.75
N CYS A 486 -15.42 -2.79 -20.46
CA CYS A 486 -14.24 -2.71 -21.29
C CYS A 486 -13.01 -2.89 -20.40
N ASN A 487 -12.21 -3.94 -20.63
CA ASN A 487 -11.00 -4.19 -19.84
C ASN A 487 -9.73 -4.15 -20.70
N LYS A 488 -8.58 -4.00 -20.05
CA LYS A 488 -7.28 -4.01 -20.70
C LYS A 488 -6.46 -5.22 -20.26
N LEU A 489 -6.10 -6.07 -21.22
CA LEU A 489 -5.37 -7.32 -21.00
C LEU A 489 -3.84 -7.13 -20.95
N THR A 490 -3.34 -5.99 -21.42
CA THR A 490 -1.91 -5.65 -21.35
C THR A 490 -1.57 -5.12 -19.96
N ASP A 491 -0.50 -5.65 -19.35
CA ASP A 491 -0.01 -5.23 -18.03
C ASP A 491 -1.09 -5.22 -16.93
N ALA A 492 -1.85 -6.31 -16.83
CA ALA A 492 -3.02 -6.46 -15.94
C ALA A 492 -2.81 -5.94 -14.51
N LYS A 493 -1.63 -6.12 -13.90
CA LYS A 493 -1.34 -5.59 -12.57
C LYS A 493 -1.26 -4.06 -12.54
N LYS A 494 -0.59 -3.46 -13.54
CA LYS A 494 -0.36 -2.03 -13.65
C LYS A 494 -1.64 -1.26 -13.96
N GLU A 495 -2.49 -1.87 -14.77
CA GLU A 495 -3.72 -1.26 -15.28
C GLU A 495 -4.96 -1.64 -14.45
N CYS A 496 -4.85 -2.48 -13.41
CA CYS A 496 -6.01 -3.03 -12.70
C CYS A 496 -6.95 -1.99 -12.09
N ASN A 497 -6.42 -0.83 -11.69
CA ASN A 497 -7.17 0.30 -11.14
C ASN A 497 -7.27 1.48 -12.12
N ALA A 498 -6.79 1.33 -13.36
CA ALA A 498 -6.74 2.41 -14.36
C ALA A 498 -8.04 2.48 -15.16
N LEU A 499 -8.65 3.65 -15.21
CA LEU A 499 -9.64 3.97 -16.25
C LEU A 499 -8.93 4.56 -17.47
N GLN A 500 -9.22 3.99 -18.64
CA GLN A 500 -8.73 4.42 -19.95
C GLN A 500 -9.56 5.58 -20.52
N PHE A 501 -10.83 5.70 -20.11
CA PHE A 501 -11.70 6.81 -20.48
C PHE A 501 -12.78 7.10 -19.43
N TYR A 502 -13.37 8.30 -19.46
CA TYR A 502 -14.49 8.68 -18.57
C TYR A 502 -15.71 7.77 -18.71
N GLY A 503 -16.25 7.33 -17.56
CA GLY A 503 -17.43 6.46 -17.52
C GLY A 503 -17.17 4.99 -17.90
N GLN A 504 -15.92 4.58 -18.13
CA GLN A 504 -15.58 3.19 -18.42
C GLN A 504 -15.99 2.24 -17.28
N GLN A 505 -16.70 1.17 -17.62
CA GLN A 505 -17.04 0.08 -16.72
C GLN A 505 -15.97 -1.03 -16.78
N THR A 506 -15.41 -1.45 -15.64
CA THR A 506 -14.35 -2.49 -15.57
C THR A 506 -14.64 -3.55 -14.52
N THR A 507 -14.08 -4.74 -14.69
CA THR A 507 -14.22 -5.86 -13.73
C THR A 507 -13.03 -5.99 -12.80
N THR A 508 -11.91 -5.34 -13.15
CA THR A 508 -10.65 -5.38 -12.42
C THR A 508 -10.61 -4.37 -11.27
N MET A 509 -9.90 -4.73 -10.21
CA MET A 509 -9.56 -3.81 -9.13
C MET A 509 -8.40 -4.37 -8.31
N TYR A 510 -7.68 -3.50 -7.62
CA TYR A 510 -6.84 -3.89 -6.49
C TYR A 510 -7.14 -2.97 -5.31
N SER A 511 -7.76 -3.56 -4.29
CA SER A 511 -8.01 -2.91 -3.01
C SER A 511 -7.62 -3.82 -1.83
N SER A 512 -7.12 -3.23 -0.74
CA SER A 512 -6.87 -3.97 0.50
C SER A 512 -8.17 -4.39 1.22
N VAL A 513 -9.31 -3.86 0.80
CA VAL A 513 -10.66 -4.22 1.23
C VAL A 513 -11.42 -4.66 -0.02
N THR A 514 -11.66 -5.95 -0.18
CA THR A 514 -12.29 -6.52 -1.37
C THR A 514 -13.53 -7.32 -0.97
N ASN A 515 -14.59 -7.24 -1.76
CA ASN A 515 -15.81 -8.03 -1.55
C ASN A 515 -15.49 -9.54 -1.65
N SER A 516 -15.73 -10.28 -0.56
CA SER A 516 -15.39 -11.71 -0.47
C SER A 516 -16.27 -12.58 -1.38
N ALA A 517 -17.55 -12.24 -1.55
CA ALA A 517 -18.44 -12.99 -2.44
C ALA A 517 -17.98 -12.83 -3.90
N TYR A 518 -17.64 -11.61 -4.31
CA TYR A 518 -17.10 -11.37 -5.65
C TYR A 518 -15.72 -12.01 -5.84
N GLN A 519 -14.84 -11.96 -4.83
CA GLN A 519 -13.54 -12.67 -4.85
C GLN A 519 -13.70 -14.18 -5.03
N ASN A 520 -14.68 -14.80 -4.36
CA ASN A 520 -14.98 -16.23 -4.51
C ASN A 520 -15.57 -16.54 -5.89
N PHE A 521 -16.50 -15.71 -6.38
CA PHE A 521 -17.02 -15.83 -7.74
C PHE A 521 -15.90 -15.75 -8.79
N TYR A 522 -14.99 -14.79 -8.63
CA TYR A 522 -13.85 -14.58 -9.51
C TYR A 522 -12.87 -15.76 -9.51
N TYR A 523 -12.38 -16.16 -8.33
CA TYR A 523 -11.30 -17.15 -8.25
C TYR A 523 -11.78 -18.60 -8.15
N ASP A 524 -12.88 -18.86 -7.43
CA ASP A 524 -13.28 -20.22 -7.07
C ASP A 524 -14.43 -20.74 -7.93
N LEU A 525 -15.32 -19.89 -8.45
CA LEU A 525 -16.41 -20.33 -9.32
C LEU A 525 -16.04 -20.25 -10.81
N THR A 526 -15.59 -19.08 -11.27
CA THR A 526 -15.19 -18.90 -12.68
C THR A 526 -13.77 -19.36 -12.96
N LYS A 527 -13.01 -19.75 -11.92
CA LYS A 527 -11.65 -20.30 -11.99
C LYS A 527 -10.64 -19.36 -12.67
N MET A 528 -10.77 -18.05 -12.44
CA MET A 528 -9.76 -17.08 -12.89
C MET A 528 -8.39 -17.39 -12.27
N PRO A 529 -7.28 -17.20 -13.00
CA PRO A 529 -5.95 -17.54 -12.50
C PRO A 529 -5.47 -16.52 -11.46
N ILE A 530 -4.82 -17.02 -10.39
CA ILE A 530 -4.19 -16.16 -9.39
C ILE A 530 -2.75 -15.86 -9.81
N GLN A 531 -2.49 -14.62 -10.23
CA GLN A 531 -1.22 -14.22 -10.86
C GLN A 531 -0.16 -13.66 -9.88
N ILE A 532 -0.58 -13.32 -8.66
CA ILE A 532 0.23 -12.66 -7.61
C ILE A 532 0.10 -13.39 -6.27
N ASN A 533 0.80 -12.90 -5.24
CA ASN A 533 0.87 -13.58 -3.95
C ASN A 533 -0.43 -13.54 -3.14
N ASN A 534 -1.35 -12.63 -3.44
CA ASN A 534 -2.60 -12.46 -2.69
C ASN A 534 -3.81 -12.62 -3.61
N ARG A 535 -5.01 -12.63 -3.03
CA ARG A 535 -6.30 -12.69 -3.75
C ARG A 535 -7.02 -11.34 -3.76
N THR A 536 -6.41 -10.27 -3.25
CA THR A 536 -7.05 -8.95 -3.09
C THR A 536 -6.96 -8.07 -4.34
N ALA A 537 -6.22 -8.50 -5.36
CA ALA A 537 -6.30 -7.93 -6.69
C ALA A 537 -7.11 -8.85 -7.59
N LEU A 538 -8.08 -8.31 -8.33
CA LEU A 538 -8.82 -8.97 -9.39
C LEU A 538 -8.18 -8.52 -10.71
N LEU A 539 -7.32 -9.38 -11.25
CA LEU A 539 -6.43 -9.05 -12.38
C LEU A 539 -6.89 -9.74 -13.66
N GLU A 540 -7.16 -8.95 -14.68
CA GLU A 540 -7.66 -9.41 -15.96
C GLU A 540 -6.86 -10.58 -16.55
N GLU A 541 -7.56 -11.58 -17.06
CA GLU A 541 -7.04 -12.62 -17.93
C GLU A 541 -8.17 -13.19 -18.80
N ARG A 542 -7.82 -13.81 -19.93
CA ARG A 542 -8.77 -14.35 -20.90
C ARG A 542 -9.55 -15.54 -20.31
N ASN A 543 -10.81 -15.31 -19.97
CA ASN A 543 -11.73 -16.35 -19.53
C ASN A 543 -13.15 -16.08 -20.10
N PRO A 544 -13.63 -16.89 -21.07
CA PRO A 544 -14.92 -16.62 -21.73
C PRO A 544 -16.13 -16.75 -20.79
N LEU A 545 -16.08 -17.60 -19.76
CA LEU A 545 -17.16 -17.72 -18.78
C LEU A 545 -17.28 -16.44 -17.96
N PHE A 546 -16.16 -15.96 -17.41
CA PHE A 546 -16.11 -14.73 -16.64
C PHE A 546 -16.52 -13.52 -17.49
N ALA A 547 -15.94 -13.42 -18.69
CA ALA A 547 -16.20 -12.34 -19.62
C ALA A 547 -17.67 -12.24 -20.01
N GLN A 548 -18.33 -13.38 -20.24
CA GLN A 548 -19.76 -13.41 -20.50
C GLN A 548 -20.57 -12.91 -19.30
N LEU A 549 -20.33 -13.47 -18.11
CA LEU A 549 -21.12 -13.17 -16.90
C LEU A 549 -20.93 -11.73 -16.41
N MET A 550 -19.76 -11.17 -16.66
CA MET A 550 -19.39 -9.81 -16.23
C MET A 550 -19.51 -8.78 -17.34
N ALA A 551 -20.25 -9.08 -18.41
CA ALA A 551 -20.54 -8.15 -19.48
C ALA A 551 -19.31 -7.54 -20.17
N GLU A 552 -18.19 -8.27 -20.23
CA GLU A 552 -16.94 -7.80 -20.83
C GLU A 552 -17.02 -7.79 -22.35
N ARG A 553 -17.81 -6.89 -22.93
CA ARG A 553 -18.02 -6.85 -24.38
C ARG A 553 -16.77 -6.44 -25.13
N TYR A 554 -15.94 -5.58 -24.54
CA TYR A 554 -14.75 -5.03 -25.18
C TYR A 554 -13.48 -5.34 -24.42
N VAL A 555 -12.40 -5.66 -25.15
CA VAL A 555 -11.06 -5.83 -24.57
C VAL A 555 -10.01 -5.06 -25.37
N LEU A 556 -9.19 -4.29 -24.67
CA LEU A 556 -7.98 -3.65 -25.20
C LEU A 556 -6.82 -4.63 -25.04
N THR A 557 -6.21 -5.03 -26.16
CA THR A 557 -5.21 -6.09 -26.14
C THR A 557 -4.29 -6.02 -27.36
N THR A 558 -3.49 -7.04 -27.57
CA THR A 558 -2.70 -7.28 -28.79
C THR A 558 -3.28 -8.47 -29.56
N GLU A 559 -3.02 -8.56 -30.85
CA GLU A 559 -3.62 -9.58 -31.75
C GLU A 559 -3.45 -11.03 -31.27
N ASN A 560 -2.32 -11.34 -30.63
CA ASN A 560 -2.00 -12.66 -30.06
C ASN A 560 -2.66 -12.94 -28.70
N LYS A 561 -3.35 -11.96 -28.11
CA LYS A 561 -4.01 -12.04 -26.79
C LYS A 561 -5.53 -11.81 -26.89
N ILE A 562 -6.11 -11.94 -28.08
CA ILE A 562 -7.57 -11.84 -28.27
C ILE A 562 -8.26 -13.09 -27.65
N PRO A 563 -9.27 -12.94 -26.78
CA PRO A 563 -10.01 -14.06 -26.19
C PRO A 563 -10.89 -14.83 -27.21
N TYR A 564 -11.52 -15.92 -26.76
CA TYR A 564 -12.48 -16.66 -27.59
C TYR A 564 -13.77 -15.86 -27.78
N GLY A 565 -14.36 -15.89 -28.98
CA GLY A 565 -15.57 -15.14 -29.31
C GLY A 565 -15.35 -13.67 -29.73
N TYR A 566 -14.16 -13.11 -29.51
CA TYR A 566 -13.89 -11.70 -29.85
C TYR A 566 -13.35 -11.53 -31.27
N LYS A 567 -13.78 -10.44 -31.92
CA LYS A 567 -13.29 -9.99 -33.23
C LYS A 567 -12.72 -8.59 -33.12
N ILE A 568 -11.69 -8.29 -33.91
CA ILE A 568 -11.08 -6.96 -33.95
C ILE A 568 -12.09 -5.97 -34.54
N VAL A 569 -12.34 -4.87 -33.83
CA VAL A 569 -13.19 -3.77 -34.30
C VAL A 569 -12.38 -2.50 -34.58
N ALA A 570 -11.22 -2.35 -33.95
CA ALA A 570 -10.28 -1.28 -34.24
C ALA A 570 -8.84 -1.73 -33.97
N GLN A 571 -7.89 -1.15 -34.71
CA GLN A 571 -6.47 -1.44 -34.57
C GLN A 571 -5.64 -0.17 -34.79
N GLN A 572 -4.70 0.08 -33.89
CA GLN A 572 -3.67 1.11 -34.02
C GLN A 572 -2.31 0.50 -33.67
N GLY A 573 -1.43 0.42 -34.67
CA GLY A 573 -0.16 -0.30 -34.54
C GLY A 573 -0.38 -1.76 -34.09
N LYS A 574 0.17 -2.10 -32.91
CA LYS A 574 0.06 -3.44 -32.30
C LYS A 574 -1.14 -3.59 -31.35
N ASN A 575 -1.76 -2.47 -30.96
CA ASN A 575 -2.89 -2.45 -30.04
C ASN A 575 -4.19 -2.63 -30.81
N VAL A 576 -5.08 -3.45 -30.28
CA VAL A 576 -6.39 -3.74 -30.87
C VAL A 576 -7.48 -3.58 -29.82
N ILE A 577 -8.64 -3.12 -30.28
CA ILE A 577 -9.89 -3.25 -29.55
C ILE A 577 -10.61 -4.43 -30.18
N ALA A 578 -10.96 -5.42 -29.36
CA ALA A 578 -11.73 -6.56 -29.78
C ALA A 578 -13.09 -6.59 -29.08
N GLU A 579 -14.13 -6.97 -29.80
CA GLU A 579 -15.52 -7.01 -29.34
C GLU A 579 -16.09 -8.43 -29.40
N ASN A 580 -16.85 -8.81 -28.38
CA ASN A 580 -17.75 -9.96 -28.40
C ASN A 580 -19.18 -9.50 -28.06
N PRO A 581 -20.09 -9.41 -29.05
CA PRO A 581 -21.46 -8.94 -28.80
C PRO A 581 -22.34 -9.95 -28.05
N ASN A 582 -21.90 -11.20 -27.89
CA ASN A 582 -22.68 -12.29 -27.29
C ASN A 582 -22.47 -12.43 -25.77
N VAL A 583 -21.89 -11.42 -25.11
CA VAL A 583 -21.81 -11.38 -23.65
C VAL A 583 -23.15 -10.92 -23.05
N LEU A 584 -23.43 -11.32 -21.81
CA LEU A 584 -24.60 -10.80 -21.10
C LEU A 584 -24.42 -9.31 -20.81
N PRO A 585 -25.46 -8.46 -20.85
CA PRO A 585 -25.35 -7.09 -20.37
C PRO A 585 -25.20 -7.04 -18.85
N ILE A 586 -24.80 -5.88 -18.32
CA ILE A 586 -24.67 -5.66 -16.87
C ILE A 586 -25.98 -5.95 -16.14
N ALA A 587 -27.12 -5.70 -16.78
CA ALA A 587 -28.45 -5.94 -16.26
C ALA A 587 -29.38 -6.54 -17.32
N TYR A 588 -30.12 -7.57 -16.94
CA TYR A 588 -31.07 -8.29 -17.79
C TYR A 588 -32.13 -9.00 -16.95
N THR A 589 -33.17 -9.50 -17.60
CA THR A 589 -34.13 -10.44 -16.99
C THR A 589 -34.03 -11.83 -17.58
N THR A 590 -34.39 -12.84 -16.80
CA THR A 590 -34.34 -14.25 -17.21
C THR A 590 -35.20 -15.13 -16.31
N SER A 591 -35.80 -16.17 -16.90
CA SER A 591 -36.41 -17.30 -16.19
C SER A 591 -35.52 -18.55 -16.13
N ASP A 592 -34.43 -18.61 -16.91
CA ASP A 592 -33.40 -19.66 -16.83
C ASP A 592 -32.63 -19.61 -15.48
N CYS A 593 -33.19 -20.23 -14.44
CA CYS A 593 -32.69 -20.19 -13.07
C CYS A 593 -32.36 -21.59 -12.49
N ILE A 594 -31.43 -21.62 -11.53
CA ILE A 594 -31.10 -22.79 -10.70
C ILE A 594 -31.09 -22.35 -9.23
N SER A 595 -31.59 -23.19 -8.31
CA SER A 595 -31.54 -22.84 -6.88
C SER A 595 -30.11 -22.90 -6.34
N ASP A 596 -29.81 -22.06 -5.36
CA ASP A 596 -28.51 -22.04 -4.67
C ASP A 596 -28.20 -23.39 -3.99
N GLN A 597 -29.20 -24.04 -3.41
CA GLN A 597 -29.09 -25.36 -2.79
C GLN A 597 -28.68 -26.43 -3.83
N GLN A 598 -29.29 -26.41 -5.01
CA GLN A 598 -28.93 -27.33 -6.08
C GLN A 598 -27.54 -27.00 -6.61
N PHE A 599 -27.24 -25.72 -6.84
CA PHE A 599 -25.95 -25.27 -7.34
C PHE A 599 -24.80 -25.67 -6.41
N GLU A 600 -24.97 -25.53 -5.10
CA GLU A 600 -23.93 -25.87 -4.12
C GLU A 600 -23.60 -27.37 -4.07
N ALA A 601 -24.57 -28.24 -4.42
CA ALA A 601 -24.37 -29.69 -4.49
C ALA A 601 -23.56 -30.14 -5.71
N LEU A 602 -23.35 -29.27 -6.72
CA LEU A 602 -22.63 -29.60 -7.95
C LEU A 602 -21.10 -29.65 -7.74
N GLY A 603 -20.43 -30.49 -8.55
CA GLY A 603 -18.95 -30.47 -8.67
C GLY A 603 -18.43 -29.21 -9.39
N ASP A 604 -17.12 -28.96 -9.33
CA ASP A 604 -16.48 -27.75 -9.90
C ASP A 604 -16.81 -27.52 -11.39
N THR A 605 -16.68 -28.56 -12.21
CA THR A 605 -16.96 -28.52 -13.66
C THR A 605 -18.45 -28.35 -13.94
N GLN A 606 -19.32 -29.03 -13.19
CA GLN A 606 -20.76 -28.85 -13.26
C GLN A 606 -21.18 -27.43 -12.85
N LYS A 607 -20.56 -26.82 -11.82
CA LYS A 607 -20.83 -25.42 -11.43
C LYS A 607 -20.49 -24.45 -12.57
N MET A 608 -19.37 -24.64 -13.25
CA MET A 608 -19.00 -23.84 -14.42
C MET A 608 -20.00 -24.03 -15.58
N THR A 609 -20.44 -25.26 -15.85
CA THR A 609 -21.50 -25.54 -16.85
C THR A 609 -22.82 -24.89 -16.45
N ALA A 610 -23.23 -25.00 -15.19
CA ALA A 610 -24.45 -24.37 -14.69
C ALA A 610 -24.42 -22.85 -14.86
N LEU A 611 -23.32 -22.19 -14.51
CA LEU A 611 -23.16 -20.74 -14.68
C LEU A 611 -23.19 -20.29 -16.15
N SER A 612 -22.82 -21.15 -17.09
CA SER A 612 -22.91 -20.84 -18.53
C SER A 612 -24.35 -20.77 -19.06
N ARG A 613 -25.31 -21.42 -18.38
CA ARG A 613 -26.70 -21.58 -18.84
C ARG A 613 -27.75 -20.95 -17.92
N TYR A 614 -27.56 -21.02 -16.60
CA TYR A 614 -28.55 -20.63 -15.60
C TYR A 614 -28.09 -19.44 -14.76
N THR A 615 -29.03 -18.77 -14.10
CA THR A 615 -28.77 -17.82 -13.02
C THR A 615 -28.99 -18.52 -11.68
N VAL A 616 -28.03 -18.43 -10.75
CA VAL A 616 -28.20 -18.99 -9.40
C VAL A 616 -29.05 -18.03 -8.56
N VAL A 617 -30.13 -18.53 -7.95
CA VAL A 617 -31.08 -17.75 -7.13
C VAL A 617 -31.49 -18.54 -5.87
N GLU A 618 -32.03 -17.87 -4.85
CA GLU A 618 -32.45 -18.53 -3.59
C GLU A 618 -33.62 -19.50 -3.83
N ASP A 619 -34.70 -19.02 -4.45
CA ASP A 619 -35.91 -19.81 -4.69
C ASP A 619 -36.14 -20.01 -6.21
N ALA A 620 -35.58 -21.07 -6.78
CA ALA A 620 -35.96 -21.54 -8.12
C ALA A 620 -37.09 -22.57 -8.01
N SER A 621 -38.12 -22.47 -8.84
CA SER A 621 -39.29 -23.35 -8.83
C SER A 621 -38.98 -24.78 -9.26
N ASP A 622 -38.08 -24.94 -10.22
CA ASP A 622 -37.84 -26.21 -10.91
C ASP A 622 -36.39 -26.67 -10.77
N SER A 623 -36.22 -27.98 -10.59
CA SER A 623 -34.91 -28.62 -10.62
C SER A 623 -34.44 -28.79 -12.06
N VAL A 624 -33.21 -28.37 -12.34
CA VAL A 624 -32.63 -28.42 -13.70
C VAL A 624 -31.58 -29.52 -13.83
N SER A 625 -31.39 -30.08 -15.02
CA SER A 625 -30.30 -31.04 -15.26
C SER A 625 -29.04 -30.31 -15.70
N VAL A 626 -27.91 -30.55 -15.03
CA VAL A 626 -26.61 -29.95 -15.37
C VAL A 626 -25.64 -31.05 -15.78
N SER A 627 -25.24 -31.04 -17.05
CA SER A 627 -24.23 -31.96 -17.57
C SER A 627 -22.84 -31.61 -17.06
N ASP A 628 -22.02 -32.63 -16.84
CA ASP A 628 -20.60 -32.44 -16.56
C ASP A 628 -19.82 -32.13 -17.85
N MET A 629 -18.62 -31.54 -17.71
CA MET A 629 -17.75 -31.27 -18.86
C MET A 629 -17.12 -32.56 -19.39
N GLU A 630 -16.99 -32.66 -20.71
CA GLU A 630 -16.30 -33.77 -21.34
C GLU A 630 -14.80 -33.71 -21.02
N GLN A 631 -14.27 -34.76 -20.38
CA GLN A 631 -12.84 -34.85 -20.06
C GLN A 631 -12.06 -35.40 -21.27
N ILE A 632 -10.95 -34.74 -21.58
CA ILE A 632 -10.01 -35.14 -22.63
C ILE A 632 -8.84 -35.89 -22.00
N SER A 633 -8.45 -37.01 -22.61
CA SER A 633 -7.26 -37.75 -22.21
C SER A 633 -5.99 -37.02 -22.64
N LEU A 634 -5.03 -36.86 -21.73
CA LEU A 634 -3.73 -36.26 -22.02
C LEU A 634 -2.63 -37.34 -21.97
N PRO A 635 -1.56 -37.21 -22.78
CA PRO A 635 -0.39 -38.05 -22.60
C PRO A 635 0.23 -37.79 -21.23
N ALA A 636 0.78 -38.83 -20.62
CA ALA A 636 1.46 -38.73 -19.34
C ALA A 636 2.65 -37.76 -19.42
N LEU A 637 2.86 -36.92 -18.40
CA LEU A 637 3.90 -35.87 -18.44
C LEU A 637 5.33 -36.42 -18.46
N ASP A 638 5.54 -37.68 -18.11
CA ASP A 638 6.80 -38.41 -18.17
C ASP A 638 6.92 -39.31 -19.43
N SER A 639 5.94 -39.27 -20.34
CA SER A 639 5.97 -40.02 -21.58
C SER A 639 6.91 -39.39 -22.62
N ASN A 640 7.37 -40.19 -23.57
CA ASN A 640 8.21 -39.74 -24.69
C ASN A 640 7.49 -38.81 -25.68
N GLU A 641 6.15 -38.74 -25.62
CA GLU A 641 5.34 -37.84 -26.46
C GLU A 641 5.36 -36.39 -25.95
N VAL A 642 5.72 -36.19 -24.68
CA VAL A 642 5.78 -34.88 -24.03
C VAL A 642 7.20 -34.34 -24.09
N GLU A 643 7.40 -33.20 -24.74
CA GLU A 643 8.73 -32.59 -24.83
C GLU A 643 9.05 -31.83 -23.53
N CYS A 644 10.11 -32.23 -22.84
CA CYS A 644 10.61 -31.55 -21.65
C CYS A 644 12.00 -30.94 -21.94
N SER A 645 12.24 -29.72 -21.44
CA SER A 645 13.58 -29.13 -21.51
C SER A 645 14.55 -29.80 -20.53
N ASP A 646 15.85 -29.81 -20.84
CA ASP A 646 16.90 -30.52 -20.08
C ASP A 646 16.97 -30.18 -18.58
N ASN A 647 16.51 -28.99 -18.22
CA ASN A 647 16.48 -28.48 -16.85
C ASN A 647 15.21 -28.84 -16.08
N VAL A 648 14.32 -29.67 -16.64
CA VAL A 648 13.13 -30.22 -16.01
C VAL A 648 13.28 -31.73 -15.89
N LYS A 649 13.20 -32.24 -14.67
CA LYS A 649 13.08 -33.68 -14.40
C LYS A 649 11.69 -33.98 -13.90
N VAL A 650 11.00 -34.86 -14.60
CA VAL A 650 9.65 -35.35 -14.26
C VAL A 650 9.78 -36.78 -13.75
N GLN A 651 9.22 -37.07 -12.58
CA GLN A 651 9.17 -38.41 -12.02
C GLN A 651 7.75 -38.73 -11.60
N ALA A 652 7.17 -39.82 -12.10
CA ALA A 652 5.85 -40.27 -11.69
C ALA A 652 5.80 -40.61 -10.18
N ILE A 653 4.69 -40.23 -9.54
CA ILE A 653 4.36 -40.53 -8.14
C ILE A 653 2.89 -41.01 -8.07
N ASN A 654 2.43 -41.42 -6.89
CA ASN A 654 1.03 -41.77 -6.68
C ASN A 654 0.13 -40.56 -7.04
N ASN A 655 -0.71 -40.74 -8.06
CA ASN A 655 -1.67 -39.73 -8.53
C ASN A 655 -1.01 -38.41 -9.04
N GLY A 656 0.17 -38.47 -9.67
CA GLY A 656 0.77 -37.29 -10.28
C GLY A 656 2.26 -37.40 -10.59
N TYR A 657 2.96 -36.27 -10.52
CA TYR A 657 4.36 -36.12 -10.91
C TYR A 657 5.12 -35.26 -9.90
N GLN A 658 6.30 -35.72 -9.49
CA GLN A 658 7.30 -34.87 -8.84
C GLN A 658 8.11 -34.13 -9.90
N MET A 659 8.10 -32.81 -9.84
CA MET A 659 8.86 -31.93 -10.72
C MET A 659 10.10 -31.42 -10.01
N LYS A 660 11.27 -31.52 -10.66
CA LYS A 660 12.51 -30.84 -10.25
C LYS A 660 13.00 -29.95 -11.39
N VAL A 661 12.96 -28.64 -11.17
CA VAL A 661 13.31 -27.60 -12.14
C VAL A 661 14.50 -26.81 -11.62
N THR A 662 15.64 -26.84 -12.33
CA THR A 662 16.89 -26.21 -11.86
C THR A 662 17.02 -24.72 -12.18
N ASP A 663 16.27 -24.22 -13.18
CA ASP A 663 16.14 -22.79 -13.49
C ASP A 663 14.73 -22.53 -14.08
N LYS A 664 14.57 -22.10 -15.34
CA LYS A 664 13.26 -21.97 -16.01
C LYS A 664 13.02 -23.11 -16.98
N GLY A 665 12.04 -23.95 -16.68
CA GLY A 665 11.70 -25.13 -17.47
C GLY A 665 10.59 -24.90 -18.48
N THR A 666 10.54 -25.74 -19.52
CA THR A 666 9.38 -25.84 -20.43
C THR A 666 8.96 -27.30 -20.59
N ILE A 667 7.65 -27.54 -20.55
CA ILE A 667 7.01 -28.81 -20.94
C ILE A 667 6.04 -28.51 -22.08
N ARG A 668 6.05 -29.32 -23.15
CA ARG A 668 5.10 -29.21 -24.26
C ARG A 668 4.28 -30.50 -24.37
N ILE A 669 2.99 -30.39 -24.07
CA ILE A 669 2.03 -31.49 -24.19
C ILE A 669 1.37 -31.38 -25.57
N PRO A 670 1.49 -32.38 -26.46
CA PRO A 670 0.92 -32.29 -27.81
C PRO A 670 -0.61 -32.20 -27.76
N LEU A 671 -1.18 -31.40 -28.67
CA LEU A 671 -2.62 -31.26 -28.85
C LEU A 671 -3.11 -32.25 -29.91
N ASP A 672 -4.05 -33.12 -29.54
CA ASP A 672 -4.78 -34.00 -30.46
C ASP A 672 -5.99 -33.26 -31.07
N SER A 673 -6.52 -33.80 -32.17
CA SER A 673 -7.73 -33.38 -32.88
C SER A 673 -8.93 -33.06 -31.97
N ALA A 674 -9.17 -33.83 -30.91
CA ALA A 674 -10.25 -33.55 -29.94
C ALA A 674 -10.05 -32.24 -29.16
N MET A 675 -8.81 -31.78 -29.01
CA MET A 675 -8.46 -30.54 -28.33
C MET A 675 -8.52 -29.31 -29.25
N GLN A 676 -8.61 -29.52 -30.57
CA GLN A 676 -8.53 -28.45 -31.56
C GLN A 676 -9.86 -27.69 -31.78
N ASN A 677 -10.96 -28.21 -31.24
CA ASN A 677 -12.30 -27.67 -31.45
C ASN A 677 -12.92 -27.09 -30.17
N GLY A 678 -12.38 -25.99 -29.64
CA GLY A 678 -13.04 -25.25 -28.57
C GLY A 678 -12.12 -24.50 -27.60
N THR A 679 -12.69 -24.11 -26.46
CA THR A 679 -11.91 -23.64 -25.30
C THR A 679 -11.67 -24.83 -24.39
N LEU A 680 -10.44 -25.01 -23.92
CA LEU A 680 -10.07 -26.07 -22.99
C LEU A 680 -10.00 -25.51 -21.56
N TYR A 681 -10.56 -26.25 -20.60
CA TYR A 681 -10.31 -26.03 -19.19
C TYR A 681 -9.22 -26.98 -18.73
N PHE A 682 -7.99 -26.47 -18.60
CA PHE A 682 -6.82 -27.23 -18.16
C PHE A 682 -6.50 -26.90 -16.70
N ARG A 683 -6.39 -27.94 -15.86
CA ARG A 683 -6.10 -27.76 -14.43
C ARG A 683 -5.23 -28.85 -13.84
N PHE A 684 -4.56 -28.51 -12.75
CA PHE A 684 -3.83 -29.45 -11.90
C PHE A 684 -3.59 -28.85 -10.51
N ARG A 685 -3.39 -29.71 -9.52
CA ARG A 685 -2.99 -29.28 -8.17
C ARG A 685 -1.48 -29.13 -8.09
N VAL A 686 -1.02 -28.20 -7.25
CA VAL A 686 0.40 -27.93 -7.00
C VAL A 686 0.67 -28.03 -5.51
N ASN A 687 1.67 -28.81 -5.13
CA ASN A 687 2.20 -28.87 -3.77
C ASN A 687 3.67 -28.43 -3.76
N ASN A 688 3.98 -27.33 -3.06
CA ASN A 688 5.30 -26.71 -3.10
C ASN A 688 6.25 -27.30 -2.05
N HIS A 689 7.39 -27.83 -2.50
CA HIS A 689 8.46 -28.35 -1.62
C HIS A 689 9.65 -27.39 -1.52
N THR A 690 9.49 -26.13 -1.93
CA THR A 690 10.52 -25.09 -1.84
C THR A 690 10.04 -23.86 -1.07
N GLU A 691 10.99 -23.05 -0.59
CA GLU A 691 10.66 -21.76 0.03
C GLU A 691 10.16 -20.72 -0.99
N LYS A 692 10.63 -20.81 -2.24
CA LYS A 692 10.29 -19.88 -3.32
C LYS A 692 8.85 -20.10 -3.80
N PRO A 693 8.17 -19.06 -4.33
CA PRO A 693 6.86 -19.25 -4.93
C PRO A 693 6.95 -20.10 -6.21
N VAL A 694 5.96 -20.96 -6.43
CA VAL A 694 5.82 -21.71 -7.69
C VAL A 694 5.02 -20.87 -8.68
N VAL A 695 5.58 -20.62 -9.85
CA VAL A 695 4.93 -19.93 -10.96
C VAL A 695 4.94 -20.86 -12.15
N ILE A 696 3.75 -21.23 -12.63
CA ILE A 696 3.60 -21.99 -13.86
C ILE A 696 2.70 -21.19 -14.78
N SER A 697 3.07 -21.10 -16.06
CA SER A 697 2.21 -20.50 -17.08
C SER A 697 1.88 -21.49 -18.18
N ALA A 698 0.61 -21.57 -18.58
CA ALA A 698 0.15 -22.38 -19.71
C ALA A 698 -0.24 -21.47 -20.89
N ASN A 699 0.41 -21.65 -22.04
CA ASN A 699 0.25 -20.80 -23.25
C ASN A 699 0.29 -19.29 -22.92
N GLY A 700 1.21 -18.91 -22.02
CA GLY A 700 1.42 -17.53 -21.59
C GLY A 700 0.49 -17.01 -20.49
N ARG A 701 -0.52 -17.77 -20.05
CA ARG A 701 -1.40 -17.42 -18.92
C ARG A 701 -0.74 -17.86 -17.62
N LYS A 702 -0.62 -16.97 -16.63
CA LYS A 702 0.20 -17.21 -15.44
C LYS A 702 -0.65 -17.59 -14.23
N ASN A 703 -0.30 -18.69 -13.56
CA ASN A 703 -0.70 -18.96 -12.18
C ASN A 703 0.51 -18.89 -11.24
N LYS A 704 0.23 -18.55 -9.98
CA LYS A 704 1.22 -18.46 -8.92
C LYS A 704 0.68 -19.09 -7.64
N LEU A 705 1.50 -19.92 -6.99
CA LEU A 705 1.34 -20.34 -5.61
C LEU A 705 2.39 -19.61 -4.77
N SER A 706 1.94 -18.94 -3.71
CA SER A 706 2.82 -18.21 -2.79
C SER A 706 3.88 -19.12 -2.16
N GLY A 707 5.07 -18.55 -1.91
CA GLY A 707 6.13 -19.26 -1.18
C GLY A 707 5.78 -19.44 0.30
N LEU A 708 6.44 -20.38 0.98
CA LEU A 708 6.15 -20.75 2.38
C LEU A 708 6.28 -19.57 3.38
N SER A 709 7.13 -18.60 3.05
CA SER A 709 7.37 -17.40 3.86
C SER A 709 6.54 -16.19 3.42
N ALA A 710 5.59 -16.35 2.49
CA ALA A 710 4.84 -15.24 1.93
C ALA A 710 4.05 -14.50 3.03
N PRO A 711 4.25 -13.17 3.14
CA PRO A 711 3.42 -12.21 3.88
C PRO A 711 1.90 -12.43 3.84
N TYR A 712 1.43 -12.67 2.62
CA TYR A 712 0.04 -12.80 2.25
C TYR A 712 0.01 -14.01 1.32
N PRO A 713 -0.21 -15.24 1.80
CA PRO A 713 -0.32 -16.40 0.92
C PRO A 713 -1.64 -16.35 0.14
N ASN A 714 -1.62 -16.80 -1.11
CA ASN A 714 -2.82 -16.85 -1.95
C ASN A 714 -3.54 -18.21 -1.88
N GLU A 715 -2.92 -19.21 -1.26
CA GLU A 715 -3.46 -20.56 -1.12
C GLU A 715 -3.88 -21.19 -2.47
N ASN A 716 -3.23 -20.79 -3.57
CA ASN A 716 -3.56 -21.24 -4.92
C ASN A 716 -3.01 -22.65 -5.21
N ASN A 717 -3.56 -23.66 -4.53
CA ASN A 717 -3.10 -25.05 -4.66
C ASN A 717 -3.67 -25.77 -5.89
N CYS A 718 -4.54 -25.11 -6.68
CA CYS A 718 -5.12 -25.65 -7.91
C CYS A 718 -4.97 -24.64 -9.04
N PHE A 719 -4.02 -24.88 -9.93
CA PHE A 719 -3.80 -24.01 -11.08
C PHE A 719 -4.83 -24.33 -12.15
N SER A 720 -5.54 -23.30 -12.59
CA SER A 720 -6.64 -23.38 -13.56
C SER A 720 -6.35 -22.47 -14.75
N TYR A 721 -6.59 -22.96 -15.96
CA TYR A 721 -6.35 -22.23 -17.19
C TYR A 721 -7.47 -22.46 -18.20
N MET A 722 -8.04 -21.36 -18.71
CA MET A 722 -8.95 -21.37 -19.86
C MET A 722 -8.13 -21.15 -21.13
N LEU A 723 -7.79 -22.24 -21.82
CA LEU A 723 -6.91 -22.24 -22.98
C LEU A 723 -7.76 -22.21 -24.25
N LYS A 724 -7.65 -21.11 -25.01
CA LYS A 724 -8.11 -21.03 -26.40
C LYS A 724 -6.95 -21.38 -27.33
N GLU A 725 -7.22 -22.12 -28.40
CA GLU A 725 -6.33 -22.18 -29.55
C GLU A 725 -6.44 -20.90 -30.40
N ARG A 726 -5.28 -20.28 -30.69
CA ARG A 726 -5.09 -19.82 -32.07
C ARG A 726 -4.83 -21.10 -32.87
N GLY A 727 -5.50 -21.29 -34.00
CA GLY A 727 -5.51 -22.55 -34.78
C GLY A 727 -4.15 -23.05 -35.34
N ASN A 728 -3.02 -22.58 -34.81
CA ASN A 728 -1.67 -23.07 -35.10
C ASN A 728 -0.92 -23.55 -33.82
N ASP A 729 -1.52 -23.48 -32.63
CA ASP A 729 -0.90 -24.01 -31.41
C ASP A 729 -0.83 -25.54 -31.53
N LYS A 730 0.38 -26.10 -31.46
CA LYS A 730 0.60 -27.56 -31.52
C LYS A 730 0.63 -28.21 -30.14
N TYR A 731 0.70 -27.40 -29.09
CA TYR A 731 0.97 -27.87 -27.73
C TYR A 731 0.27 -27.02 -26.67
N ILE A 732 -0.07 -27.64 -25.54
CA ILE A 732 -0.14 -26.95 -24.24
C ILE A 732 1.31 -26.77 -23.76
N MET A 733 1.81 -25.55 -23.87
CA MET A 733 3.15 -25.16 -23.44
C MET A 733 3.12 -24.66 -21.99
N LEU A 734 3.68 -25.44 -21.08
CA LEU A 734 3.92 -25.05 -19.69
C LEU A 734 5.30 -24.43 -19.55
N ARG A 735 5.39 -23.24 -18.96
CA ARG A 735 6.65 -22.65 -18.50
C ARG A 735 6.68 -22.69 -16.98
N LEU A 736 7.75 -23.23 -16.42
CA LEU A 736 7.89 -23.60 -15.03
C LEU A 736 8.97 -22.75 -14.35
N SER A 737 8.69 -22.27 -13.14
CA SER A 737 9.69 -21.63 -12.28
C SER A 737 10.63 -22.65 -11.65
N GLU A 738 11.82 -22.19 -11.28
CA GLU A 738 12.79 -22.95 -10.49
C GLU A 738 12.16 -23.50 -9.21
N GLY A 739 12.42 -24.78 -8.92
CA GLY A 739 12.01 -25.41 -7.67
C GLY A 739 11.73 -26.91 -7.76
N SER A 740 11.32 -27.47 -6.64
CA SER A 740 10.83 -28.84 -6.47
C SER A 740 9.39 -28.79 -5.98
N TYR A 741 8.47 -29.41 -6.70
CA TYR A 741 7.04 -29.41 -6.35
C TYR A 741 6.33 -30.59 -7.01
N ASP A 742 5.23 -31.01 -6.41
CA ASP A 742 4.39 -32.06 -6.98
C ASP A 742 3.25 -31.44 -7.79
N ILE A 743 2.92 -32.08 -8.91
CA ILE A 743 1.75 -31.79 -9.73
C ILE A 743 0.84 -33.02 -9.70
N THR A 744 -0.39 -32.87 -9.21
CA THR A 744 -1.38 -33.96 -9.10
C THR A 744 -2.70 -33.59 -9.74
N ASP A 745 -3.59 -34.56 -9.97
CA ASP A 745 -4.93 -34.34 -10.55
C ASP A 745 -4.91 -33.52 -11.85
N VAL A 746 -3.98 -33.89 -12.76
CA VAL A 746 -3.87 -33.26 -14.07
C VAL A 746 -5.09 -33.65 -14.90
N ALA A 747 -5.86 -32.65 -15.31
CA ALA A 747 -7.07 -32.87 -16.09
C ALA A 747 -7.25 -31.76 -17.13
N CYS A 748 -7.82 -32.14 -18.27
CA CYS A 748 -8.25 -31.23 -19.32
C CYS A 748 -9.68 -31.56 -19.70
N TYR A 749 -10.51 -30.53 -19.86
CA TYR A 749 -11.91 -30.67 -20.23
C TYR A 749 -12.22 -29.77 -21.43
N VAL A 750 -13.18 -30.19 -22.26
CA VAL A 750 -13.80 -29.31 -23.26
C VAL A 750 -14.76 -28.37 -22.52
N PHE A 751 -14.46 -27.07 -22.55
CA PHE A 751 -15.38 -26.09 -22.00
C PHE A 751 -16.59 -25.93 -22.94
N PRO A 752 -17.84 -26.05 -22.45
CA PRO A 752 -19.04 -26.05 -23.28
C PRO A 752 -19.42 -24.62 -23.71
N GLY A 753 -18.53 -23.95 -24.46
CA GLY A 753 -18.66 -22.54 -24.83
C GLY A 753 -19.88 -22.22 -25.71
N GLN A 754 -20.55 -23.23 -26.27
CA GLN A 754 -21.81 -23.06 -27.00
C GLN A 754 -22.96 -22.68 -26.05
N LEU A 755 -22.98 -23.23 -24.83
CA LEU A 755 -24.04 -22.97 -23.83
C LEU A 755 -24.11 -21.49 -23.44
N LEU A 756 -23.00 -20.77 -23.57
CA LEU A 756 -22.96 -19.33 -23.38
C LEU A 756 -24.04 -18.63 -24.24
N ALA A 757 -24.21 -19.04 -25.49
CA ALA A 757 -25.20 -18.41 -26.39
C ALA A 757 -26.63 -18.89 -26.13
N ASP A 758 -26.83 -19.98 -25.38
CA ASP A 758 -28.14 -20.60 -25.23
C ASP A 758 -28.99 -19.88 -24.18
N LYS A 759 -28.38 -19.24 -23.17
CA LYS A 759 -29.08 -18.52 -22.09
C LYS A 759 -30.04 -17.47 -22.65
N GLN A 760 -31.34 -17.64 -22.37
CA GLN A 760 -32.36 -16.70 -22.83
C GLN A 760 -32.42 -15.53 -21.86
N VAL A 761 -32.14 -14.32 -22.36
CA VAL A 761 -32.17 -13.11 -21.56
C VAL A 761 -32.83 -11.99 -22.33
N GLU A 762 -33.54 -11.12 -21.62
CA GLU A 762 -34.00 -9.85 -22.14
C GLU A 762 -33.11 -8.73 -21.57
N ALA A 763 -32.39 -8.04 -22.46
CA ALA A 763 -31.44 -7.01 -22.05
C ALA A 763 -32.16 -5.77 -21.53
N ALA A 764 -31.64 -5.17 -20.45
CA ALA A 764 -32.15 -3.91 -19.97
C ALA A 764 -31.84 -2.76 -20.94
N GLU A 765 -32.70 -1.74 -20.97
CA GLU A 765 -32.47 -0.49 -21.68
C GLU A 765 -32.10 0.61 -20.68
N LEU A 766 -30.96 1.29 -20.86
CA LEU A 766 -30.57 2.37 -19.94
C LEU A 766 -31.53 3.54 -20.02
N VAL A 767 -31.94 4.01 -18.85
CA VAL A 767 -32.61 5.30 -18.71
C VAL A 767 -31.55 6.39 -18.80
N SER A 768 -31.89 7.51 -19.45
CA SER A 768 -30.99 8.65 -19.56
C SER A 768 -30.59 9.21 -18.19
N GLU A 769 -29.31 9.56 -18.03
CA GLU A 769 -28.69 9.95 -16.74
C GLU A 769 -29.28 11.23 -16.13
N ASP A 770 -29.90 12.10 -16.92
CA ASP A 770 -30.63 13.27 -16.42
C ASP A 770 -31.85 12.90 -15.54
N GLN A 771 -32.33 11.66 -15.66
CA GLN A 771 -33.44 11.13 -14.87
C GLN A 771 -32.97 10.29 -13.68
N TRP A 772 -31.67 10.13 -13.48
CA TRP A 772 -31.12 9.35 -12.38
C TRP A 772 -31.22 10.14 -11.08
N GLU A 773 -31.44 9.44 -9.97
CA GLU A 773 -31.23 10.07 -8.68
C GLU A 773 -29.73 10.23 -8.42
N LYS A 774 -29.39 11.16 -7.53
CA LYS A 774 -27.98 11.46 -7.22
C LYS A 774 -27.17 10.23 -6.78
N ASN A 775 -27.81 9.26 -6.13
CA ASN A 775 -27.19 8.03 -5.64
C ASN A 775 -27.53 6.79 -6.48
N SER A 776 -28.14 6.96 -7.66
CA SER A 776 -28.33 5.86 -8.62
C SER A 776 -26.98 5.40 -9.17
N VAL A 777 -26.78 4.08 -9.17
CA VAL A 777 -25.60 3.42 -9.78
C VAL A 777 -25.97 2.69 -11.07
N LEU A 778 -27.25 2.35 -11.24
CA LEU A 778 -27.83 1.82 -12.46
C LEU A 778 -29.32 2.18 -12.48
N LYS A 779 -29.80 2.79 -13.56
CA LYS A 779 -31.23 2.96 -13.81
C LYS A 779 -31.57 2.52 -15.22
N CYS A 780 -32.53 1.61 -15.34
CA CYS A 780 -32.86 0.95 -16.60
C CYS A 780 -34.34 0.56 -16.66
N ASN A 781 -34.85 0.41 -17.87
CA ASN A 781 -36.13 -0.23 -18.15
C ASN A 781 -35.87 -1.69 -18.52
N VAL A 782 -36.73 -2.56 -18.03
CA VAL A 782 -36.73 -3.99 -18.35
C VAL A 782 -38.13 -4.43 -18.69
N THR A 783 -38.23 -5.43 -19.55
CA THR A 783 -39.47 -6.14 -19.83
C THR A 783 -39.30 -7.56 -19.31
N ALA A 784 -40.29 -8.03 -18.57
CA ALA A 784 -40.36 -9.37 -18.04
C ALA A 784 -41.52 -10.10 -18.73
N SER A 785 -41.21 -11.12 -19.53
CA SER A 785 -42.24 -11.86 -20.27
C SER A 785 -43.14 -12.69 -19.36
N GLU A 786 -42.60 -13.14 -18.24
CA GLU A 786 -43.27 -13.91 -17.19
C GLU A 786 -42.74 -13.48 -15.81
N ASP A 787 -43.23 -14.09 -14.74
CA ASP A 787 -42.65 -13.88 -13.41
C ASP A 787 -41.23 -14.49 -13.40
N GLU A 788 -40.23 -13.63 -13.33
CA GLU A 788 -38.83 -14.01 -13.55
C GLU A 788 -37.87 -13.19 -12.69
N TYR A 789 -36.56 -13.29 -12.92
CA TYR A 789 -35.56 -12.57 -12.15
C TYR A 789 -34.92 -11.44 -12.93
N PHE A 790 -34.85 -10.27 -12.31
CA PHE A 790 -33.88 -9.23 -12.65
C PHE A 790 -32.51 -9.57 -12.08
N VAL A 791 -31.51 -9.58 -12.95
CA VAL A 791 -30.15 -9.99 -12.62
C VAL A 791 -29.20 -8.88 -12.98
N THR A 792 -28.22 -8.63 -12.10
CA THR A 792 -27.08 -7.77 -12.43
C THR A 792 -25.75 -8.49 -12.25
N SER A 793 -24.69 -7.90 -12.80
CA SER A 793 -23.30 -8.22 -12.46
C SER A 793 -22.67 -7.12 -11.58
N ILE A 794 -23.48 -6.47 -10.72
CA ILE A 794 -23.03 -5.48 -9.72
C ILE A 794 -22.89 -6.19 -8.37
N PRO A 795 -21.68 -6.22 -7.75
CA PRO A 795 -21.45 -6.94 -6.50
C PRO A 795 -22.40 -6.51 -5.38
N MET A 796 -23.05 -7.49 -4.74
CA MET A 796 -23.90 -7.29 -3.58
C MET A 796 -23.08 -6.74 -2.41
N GLN A 797 -23.53 -5.65 -1.81
CA GLN A 797 -22.85 -4.97 -0.71
C GLN A 797 -23.83 -4.11 0.10
N ASN A 798 -23.51 -3.87 1.37
CA ASN A 798 -24.36 -3.07 2.26
C ASN A 798 -24.45 -1.63 1.76
N GLY A 799 -25.66 -1.09 1.75
CA GLY A 799 -25.94 0.24 1.23
C GLY A 799 -26.59 0.24 -0.15
N LEU A 800 -26.60 -0.91 -0.85
CA LEU A 800 -27.42 -1.08 -2.05
C LEU A 800 -28.91 -1.15 -1.70
N LYS A 801 -29.71 -0.48 -2.53
CA LYS A 801 -31.17 -0.51 -2.50
C LYS A 801 -31.72 -0.59 -3.89
N LEU A 802 -32.72 -1.42 -4.10
CA LEU A 802 -33.36 -1.63 -5.39
C LEU A 802 -34.79 -1.09 -5.36
N TYR A 803 -35.14 -0.27 -6.36
CA TYR A 803 -36.48 0.26 -6.54
C TYR A 803 -37.07 -0.27 -7.84
N VAL A 804 -38.27 -0.85 -7.78
CA VAL A 804 -39.06 -1.27 -8.94
C VAL A 804 -40.26 -0.33 -9.05
N ASP A 805 -40.38 0.38 -10.16
CA ASP A 805 -41.44 1.37 -10.41
C ASP A 805 -41.56 2.41 -9.28
N GLY A 806 -40.41 2.82 -8.74
CA GLY A 806 -40.29 3.80 -7.66
C GLY A 806 -40.59 3.26 -6.25
N LYS A 807 -40.92 1.97 -6.09
CA LYS A 807 -41.12 1.33 -4.79
C LYS A 807 -39.89 0.53 -4.38
N GLU A 808 -39.46 0.67 -3.13
CA GLU A 808 -38.34 -0.10 -2.59
C GLU A 808 -38.71 -1.59 -2.53
N THR A 809 -37.90 -2.43 -3.16
CA THR A 809 -38.10 -3.88 -3.28
C THR A 809 -36.92 -4.61 -2.62
N LYS A 810 -37.20 -5.77 -2.01
CA LYS A 810 -36.16 -6.62 -1.42
C LYS A 810 -35.16 -7.02 -2.50
N ILE A 811 -33.90 -6.66 -2.27
CA ILE A 811 -32.78 -7.10 -3.09
C ILE A 811 -32.39 -8.54 -2.69
N GLU A 812 -32.10 -9.37 -3.68
CA GLU A 812 -31.68 -10.78 -3.51
C GLU A 812 -30.28 -10.98 -4.09
N THR A 813 -29.56 -11.98 -3.59
CA THR A 813 -28.24 -12.32 -4.12
C THR A 813 -28.42 -13.30 -5.29
N VAL A 814 -27.95 -12.90 -6.46
CA VAL A 814 -27.97 -13.72 -7.68
C VAL A 814 -26.55 -14.09 -8.09
N ASN A 815 -26.38 -15.25 -8.73
CA ASN A 815 -25.08 -15.80 -9.12
C ASN A 815 -24.06 -15.78 -7.97
N THR A 816 -24.53 -16.04 -6.74
CA THR A 816 -23.77 -16.10 -5.48
C THR A 816 -23.13 -14.80 -4.99
N ALA A 817 -23.08 -13.74 -5.79
CA ALA A 817 -22.28 -12.54 -5.48
C ALA A 817 -22.91 -11.20 -5.89
N PHE A 818 -23.97 -11.18 -6.69
CA PHE A 818 -24.46 -9.95 -7.34
C PHE A 818 -25.86 -9.58 -6.89
N ALA A 819 -26.22 -8.32 -7.11
CA ALA A 819 -27.55 -7.79 -6.84
C ALA A 819 -28.58 -8.27 -7.88
N GLY A 820 -29.75 -8.68 -7.43
CA GLY A 820 -30.91 -8.97 -8.27
C GLY A 820 -32.22 -8.81 -7.49
N ALA A 821 -33.33 -9.13 -8.14
CA ALA A 821 -34.65 -9.19 -7.52
C ALA A 821 -35.62 -10.03 -8.36
N LYS A 822 -36.64 -10.59 -7.72
CA LYS A 822 -37.81 -11.15 -8.41
C LYS A 822 -38.62 -10.01 -9.05
N LEU A 823 -39.05 -10.20 -10.28
CA LEU A 823 -39.95 -9.32 -11.01
C LEU A 823 -41.21 -10.06 -11.43
N SER A 824 -42.34 -9.36 -11.34
CA SER A 824 -43.58 -9.83 -11.96
C SER A 824 -43.50 -9.66 -13.48
N SER A 825 -44.31 -10.40 -14.21
CA SER A 825 -44.52 -10.14 -15.64
C SER A 825 -44.97 -8.70 -15.91
N GLY A 826 -44.36 -8.04 -16.90
CA GLY A 826 -44.67 -6.65 -17.26
C GLY A 826 -43.43 -5.83 -17.64
N SER A 827 -43.64 -4.55 -17.90
CA SER A 827 -42.54 -3.59 -18.08
C SER A 827 -42.30 -2.83 -16.78
N HIS A 828 -41.04 -2.77 -16.37
CA HIS A 828 -40.64 -2.19 -15.10
C HIS A 828 -39.49 -1.20 -15.29
N THR A 829 -39.51 -0.12 -14.52
CA THR A 829 -38.34 0.75 -14.35
C THR A 829 -37.61 0.36 -13.08
N ILE A 830 -36.35 -0.05 -13.23
CA ILE A 830 -35.46 -0.43 -12.14
C ILE A 830 -34.49 0.71 -11.86
N ASP A 831 -34.35 1.05 -10.58
CA ASP A 831 -33.38 2.02 -10.09
C ASP A 831 -32.61 1.43 -8.91
N LEU A 832 -31.37 1.03 -9.18
CA LEU A 832 -30.43 0.55 -8.17
C LEU A 832 -29.63 1.73 -7.63
N ARG A 833 -29.71 1.95 -6.33
CA ARG A 833 -29.09 3.08 -5.64
C ARG A 833 -28.10 2.60 -4.59
N PHE A 834 -27.09 3.42 -4.31
CA PHE A 834 -26.05 3.11 -3.34
C PHE A 834 -25.77 4.27 -2.39
N ASP A 835 -25.93 4.01 -1.09
CA ASP A 835 -25.50 4.90 -0.01
C ASP A 835 -24.46 4.20 0.87
N PRO A 836 -23.18 4.65 0.89
CA PRO A 836 -22.16 4.01 1.69
C PRO A 836 -22.51 4.02 3.18
N PRO A 837 -22.51 2.86 3.87
CA PRO A 837 -22.81 2.78 5.28
C PRO A 837 -21.94 3.73 6.10
N GLY A 838 -22.58 4.57 6.94
CA GLY A 838 -21.87 5.49 7.82
C GLY A 838 -21.40 6.80 7.18
N GLN A 839 -21.47 6.99 5.86
CA GLN A 839 -20.98 8.23 5.21
C GLN A 839 -21.72 9.48 5.73
N LYS A 840 -23.06 9.45 5.72
CA LYS A 840 -23.90 10.56 6.21
C LYS A 840 -23.58 10.92 7.67
N TYR A 841 -23.50 9.92 8.55
CA TYR A 841 -23.17 10.13 9.96
C TYR A 841 -21.72 10.62 10.13
N GLY A 842 -20.80 10.14 9.31
CA GLY A 842 -19.40 10.59 9.30
C GLY A 842 -19.29 12.06 8.92
N MET A 843 -20.01 12.49 7.88
CA MET A 843 -20.09 13.90 7.48
C MET A 843 -20.68 14.78 8.59
N MET A 844 -21.78 14.36 9.22
CA MET A 844 -22.39 15.09 10.33
C MET A 844 -21.43 15.21 11.52
N ALA A 845 -20.75 14.12 11.89
CA ALA A 845 -19.78 14.10 12.97
C ALA A 845 -18.58 15.01 12.68
N SER A 846 -18.09 15.03 11.43
CA SER A 846 -17.01 15.92 11.00
C SER A 846 -17.42 17.38 11.04
N LEU A 847 -18.60 17.74 10.50
CA LEU A 847 -19.10 19.11 10.55
C LEU A 847 -19.24 19.61 11.99
N LEU A 848 -19.87 18.81 12.86
CA LEU A 848 -19.99 19.13 14.28
C LEU A 848 -18.63 19.33 14.94
N SER A 849 -17.67 18.45 14.64
CA SER A 849 -16.32 18.52 15.21
C SER A 849 -15.53 19.74 14.74
N VAL A 850 -15.71 20.17 13.48
CA VAL A 850 -15.12 21.42 12.96
C VAL A 850 -15.68 22.64 13.70
N VAL A 851 -17.00 22.69 13.93
CA VAL A 851 -17.64 23.77 14.68
C VAL A 851 -17.15 23.81 16.13
N LEU A 852 -17.15 22.65 16.82
CA LEU A 852 -16.63 22.54 18.18
C LEU A 852 -15.15 22.91 18.27
N PHE A 853 -14.36 22.54 17.26
CA PHE A 853 -12.96 22.91 17.16
C PHE A 853 -12.77 24.42 17.01
N ALA A 854 -13.58 25.08 16.17
CA ALA A 854 -13.53 26.54 16.01
C ALA A 854 -13.85 27.26 17.33
N ILE A 855 -14.95 26.86 18.00
CA ILE A 855 -15.35 27.41 19.31
C ILE A 855 -14.25 27.22 20.35
N TRP A 856 -13.73 26.00 20.49
CA TRP A 856 -12.69 25.67 21.46
C TRP A 856 -11.38 26.42 21.18
N SER A 857 -11.01 26.57 19.91
CA SER A 857 -9.82 27.32 19.50
C SER A 857 -9.93 28.80 19.83
N VAL A 858 -11.06 29.44 19.50
CA VAL A 858 -11.32 30.85 19.83
C VAL A 858 -11.34 31.06 21.34
N ALA A 859 -12.04 30.22 22.11
CA ALA A 859 -12.07 30.29 23.56
C ALA A 859 -10.65 30.18 24.17
N THR A 860 -9.81 29.31 23.63
CA THR A 860 -8.42 29.14 24.09
C THR A 860 -7.56 30.38 23.81
N VAL A 861 -7.76 31.04 22.66
CA VAL A 861 -7.05 32.29 22.30
C VAL A 861 -7.48 33.43 23.21
N LEU A 862 -8.79 33.63 23.39
CA LEU A 862 -9.34 34.68 24.25
C LEU A 862 -8.90 34.52 25.71
N TYR A 863 -8.92 33.29 26.23
CA TYR A 863 -8.43 32.99 27.58
C TYR A 863 -6.94 33.39 27.75
N ARG A 864 -6.10 33.10 26.75
CA ARG A 864 -4.67 33.49 26.80
C ARG A 864 -4.50 35.00 26.79
N GLN A 865 -5.27 35.72 25.98
CA GLN A 865 -5.19 37.19 25.93
C GLN A 865 -5.61 37.83 27.26
N LYS A 866 -6.63 37.30 27.92
CA LYS A 866 -7.14 37.83 29.20
C LYS A 866 -6.21 37.57 30.40
N HIS A 867 -5.36 36.55 30.33
CA HIS A 867 -4.39 36.21 31.39
C HIS A 867 -2.94 36.61 31.09
N HIS A 868 -2.67 37.16 29.89
CA HIS A 868 -1.38 37.78 29.54
C HIS A 868 -1.43 39.31 29.50
N ARG A 869 -2.62 39.91 29.52
CA ARG A 869 -2.84 41.29 30.00
C ARG A 869 -2.98 41.24 31.51
#